data_AF-M4C6E4-F1
#
_entry.id   AF-M4C6E4-F1
#
_cell.length_a   1.000
_cell.length_b   1.000
_cell.length_c   1.000
_cell.angle_alpha   90.00
_cell.angle_beta   90.00
_cell.angle_gamma   90.00
#
_symmetry.space_group_name_H-M   'P 1'
#
loop_
_entity.id
_entity.type
_entity.pdbx_description
1 polymer ?
#
loop_
_entity_poly.entity_id
_entity_poly.type
_entity_poly.pdbx_seq_one_letter_code
_entity_poly.pdbx_strand_id
1 'polypeptide(L)'
;MGDSFKQLLGLSYPELLPEMIKRGWVKADMSPAEMYYWLPISGTERLTTSDMEAWEDVFRKLYDWFVWVETSRASGNVVSGGAILEVLVKQRGQQEAMKFLLWLRCKPDTKDRLYSLLQLLVMKYPTMLQGLLQSCLAEHISPEEVLRMIPVGVKDDNEVLTDVFMIKVWFEYVDFFRDSDRVFSDDAIVEALVQKSGQQAPINFLHWLRREDDMKDRLYSLLQLLVMKYPTMLQGLLQSCLAEHISPEEVLRMIPVGVKDDNEVLTDVFMIKAWFEYVDFFRDSDRVFSDDAIVEALVQKSGQQAPINFLHWLRREDDMKDRLYSLLQLLVMKYPTMLQGLLQSCLAEHISPEEVLRMIPVGVKDDNEVLTDVFMIKAWFEYVDFFRDSDRVFSDDAIVEALVQKSGQQAPINFLHWLRREDDMKDRLYSLLQLLVMKYPTMLQGLLQSCLAEHISPEEVFRMIPVGVKDDNEVLTDVFMIKAWFEYVDFFRDSDRVFSDDAIVEALVQKSGQQAPINFLHWLRREDDMKDRLYSLLQLLVMKYPTMLQGLLQSCLAEHISPEEVFRVMPIVAMKRITPADNKYVWRDIIRKLKDWYDYVKLFQHVHQNVFNDNDVVKVLVDNRGVSEAMVFLTLLGRDPNLKDTSDRMRQLLMKTHPKEMLESCLMADRSPDEVIWMIPISLNHDTWIEIDKELRVWYGYVIRFRQKAGNEYTDDSFVGALVQRFGAEWVEQYISALENISDTQALADVLHRHLPKPH
;
A
#
# COMPACT_ATOMS: atom_id res chain seq x y z
N MET A 1 -91.41 38.74 40.33
CA MET A 1 -92.00 39.61 39.28
C MET A 1 -90.96 40.17 38.32
N GLY A 2 -89.70 40.44 38.72
CA GLY A 2 -88.66 40.95 37.82
C GLY A 2 -88.20 39.98 36.71
N ASP A 3 -88.14 38.68 36.99
CA ASP A 3 -87.56 37.69 36.06
C ASP A 3 -88.51 37.38 34.88
N SER A 4 -89.81 37.33 35.13
CA SER A 4 -90.85 37.15 34.10
C SER A 4 -90.96 38.35 33.15
N PHE A 5 -90.74 39.58 33.64
CA PHE A 5 -90.78 40.80 32.82
C PHE A 5 -89.59 40.88 31.85
N LYS A 6 -88.41 40.42 32.27
CA LYS A 6 -87.20 40.41 31.44
C LYS A 6 -87.24 39.31 30.37
N GLN A 7 -87.78 38.12 30.68
CA GLN A 7 -88.09 37.10 29.67
C GLN A 7 -89.10 37.60 28.64
N LEU A 8 -90.16 38.29 29.09
CA LEU A 8 -91.14 38.92 28.20
C LEU A 8 -90.50 39.97 27.29
N LEU A 9 -89.61 40.83 27.80
CA LEU A 9 -88.87 41.80 27.00
C LEU A 9 -87.98 41.15 25.92
N GLY A 10 -87.27 40.06 26.26
CA GLY A 10 -86.45 39.32 25.29
C GLY A 10 -87.27 38.63 24.20
N LEU A 11 -88.48 38.17 24.52
CA LEU A 11 -89.43 37.60 23.54
C LEU A 11 -90.13 38.66 22.68
N SER A 12 -90.34 39.87 23.23
CA SER A 12 -91.13 40.93 22.59
C SER A 12 -90.30 41.88 21.72
N TYR A 13 -89.00 42.00 21.98
CA TYR A 13 -88.08 42.89 21.27
C TYR A 13 -86.76 42.19 20.91
N PRO A 14 -86.78 41.14 20.07
CA PRO A 14 -85.59 40.36 19.71
C PRO A 14 -84.49 41.20 19.04
N GLU A 15 -84.85 42.29 18.35
CA GLU A 15 -83.90 43.20 17.70
C GLU A 15 -83.08 44.05 18.68
N LEU A 16 -83.59 44.29 19.90
CA LEU A 16 -82.91 45.07 20.94
C LEU A 16 -82.05 44.21 21.87
N LEU A 17 -82.18 42.88 21.77
CA LEU A 17 -81.52 41.89 22.62
C LEU A 17 -79.98 42.04 22.64
N PRO A 18 -79.28 42.25 21.51
CA PRO A 18 -77.82 42.37 21.51
C PRO A 18 -77.32 43.62 22.27
N GLU A 19 -78.05 44.74 22.19
CA GLU A 19 -77.71 45.97 22.93
C GLU A 19 -78.05 45.85 24.42
N MET A 20 -79.15 45.17 24.75
CA MET A 20 -79.52 44.87 26.15
C MET A 20 -78.50 43.95 26.82
N ILE A 21 -78.02 42.94 26.10
CA ILE A 21 -76.95 42.04 26.52
C ILE A 21 -75.66 42.83 26.77
N LYS A 22 -75.22 43.67 25.82
CA LYS A 22 -73.94 44.39 25.92
C LYS A 22 -73.91 45.50 26.98
N ARG A 23 -75.02 46.19 27.26
CA ARG A 23 -75.02 47.39 28.12
C ARG A 23 -75.73 47.24 29.46
N GLY A 24 -76.79 46.43 29.53
CA GLY A 24 -77.68 46.38 30.69
C GLY A 24 -77.53 45.13 31.54
N TRP A 25 -77.42 43.96 30.92
CA TRP A 25 -77.52 42.67 31.61
C TRP A 25 -76.18 42.09 32.08
N VAL A 26 -75.06 42.54 31.52
CA VAL A 26 -73.69 42.16 31.95
C VAL A 26 -73.36 42.62 33.38
N LYS A 27 -74.06 43.64 33.90
CA LYS A 27 -73.91 44.13 35.29
C LYS A 27 -74.72 43.35 36.33
N ALA A 28 -75.54 42.39 35.91
CA ALA A 28 -76.25 41.53 36.84
C ALA A 28 -75.33 40.39 37.29
N ASP A 29 -75.22 40.18 38.60
CA ASP A 29 -74.50 39.05 39.20
C ASP A 29 -75.28 37.75 38.95
N MET A 30 -75.13 37.19 37.75
CA MET A 30 -75.92 36.09 37.25
C MET A 30 -75.01 35.01 36.67
N SER A 31 -75.38 33.75 36.89
CA SER A 31 -74.66 32.60 36.33
C SER A 31 -75.03 32.38 34.86
N PRO A 32 -74.13 31.73 34.07
CA PRO A 32 -74.44 31.33 32.69
C PRO A 32 -75.71 30.48 32.57
N ALA A 33 -76.01 29.65 33.57
CA ALA A 33 -77.21 28.81 33.59
C ALA A 33 -78.49 29.64 33.74
N GLU A 34 -78.51 30.64 34.64
CA GLU A 34 -79.66 31.53 34.83
C GLU A 34 -79.92 32.37 33.59
N MET A 35 -78.86 32.93 32.99
CA MET A 35 -78.99 33.70 31.74
C MET A 35 -79.51 32.85 30.58
N TYR A 36 -79.11 31.57 30.52
CA TYR A 36 -79.62 30.65 29.50
C TYR A 36 -81.15 30.51 29.56
N TYR A 37 -81.72 30.44 30.77
CA TYR A 37 -83.17 30.37 30.97
C TYR A 37 -83.89 31.69 30.71
N TRP A 38 -83.19 32.82 30.77
CA TRP A 38 -83.77 34.14 30.50
C TRP A 38 -83.89 34.44 29.02
N LEU A 39 -83.01 33.86 28.22
CA LEU A 39 -83.04 33.99 26.78
C LEU A 39 -84.09 33.03 26.18
N PRO A 40 -84.70 33.37 25.03
CA PRO A 40 -85.73 32.56 24.36
C PRO A 40 -85.15 31.29 23.68
N ILE A 41 -84.13 30.69 24.30
CA ILE A 41 -83.44 29.46 23.90
C ILE A 41 -83.99 28.26 24.67
N SER A 42 -84.37 28.46 25.94
CA SER A 42 -84.86 27.38 26.80
C SER A 42 -86.24 26.85 26.39
N GLY A 43 -86.98 27.59 25.55
CA GLY A 43 -88.29 27.21 25.02
C GLY A 43 -88.26 26.54 23.65
N THR A 44 -87.10 26.30 23.04
CA THR A 44 -86.99 25.62 21.74
C THR A 44 -86.80 24.11 21.92
N GLU A 45 -87.53 23.29 21.16
CA GLU A 45 -87.41 21.83 21.20
C GLU A 45 -86.04 21.36 20.68
N ARG A 46 -85.63 20.13 21.07
CA ARG A 46 -84.43 19.49 20.52
C ARG A 46 -84.60 19.32 19.02
N LEU A 47 -83.57 19.69 18.27
CA LEU A 47 -83.67 19.75 16.82
C LEU A 47 -83.35 18.38 16.21
N THR A 48 -84.19 17.94 15.27
CA THR A 48 -83.88 16.80 14.41
C THR A 48 -82.97 17.24 13.27
N THR A 49 -82.26 16.31 12.62
CA THR A 49 -81.22 16.60 11.62
C THR A 49 -81.71 17.19 10.30
N SER A 50 -83.02 17.41 10.11
CA SER A 50 -83.62 17.77 8.82
C SER A 50 -84.09 19.22 8.68
N ASP A 51 -84.04 20.05 9.73
CA ASP A 51 -84.61 21.41 9.71
C ASP A 51 -83.55 22.52 9.84
N MET A 52 -82.87 22.83 8.73
CA MET A 52 -81.74 23.78 8.69
C MET A 52 -82.09 25.21 9.13
N GLU A 53 -83.32 25.68 8.87
CA GLU A 53 -83.76 27.02 9.28
C GLU A 53 -83.95 27.11 10.81
N ALA A 54 -84.49 26.05 11.42
CA ALA A 54 -84.61 25.96 12.88
C ALA A 54 -83.24 25.85 13.58
N TRP A 55 -82.25 25.20 12.95
CA TRP A 55 -80.86 25.17 13.43
C TRP A 55 -80.23 26.56 13.47
N GLU A 56 -80.45 27.38 12.44
CA GLU A 56 -79.86 28.72 12.37
C GLU A 56 -80.43 29.67 13.45
N ASP A 57 -81.74 29.66 13.68
CA ASP A 57 -82.37 30.47 14.74
C ASP A 57 -81.88 30.07 16.14
N VAL A 58 -81.82 28.77 16.42
CA VAL A 58 -81.30 28.26 17.69
C VAL A 58 -79.82 28.62 17.89
N PHE A 59 -78.98 28.46 16.87
CA PHE A 59 -77.56 28.82 16.95
C PHE A 59 -77.35 30.32 17.12
N ARG A 60 -78.16 31.16 16.49
CA ARG A 60 -78.12 32.62 16.69
C ARG A 60 -78.46 33.00 18.12
N LYS A 61 -79.49 32.38 18.70
CA LYS A 61 -79.86 32.59 20.10
C LYS A 61 -78.78 32.09 21.07
N LEU A 62 -78.21 30.91 20.81
CA LEU A 62 -77.07 30.38 21.58
C LEU A 62 -75.84 31.27 21.45
N TYR A 63 -75.64 31.91 20.29
CA TYR A 63 -74.60 32.91 20.08
C TYR A 63 -74.80 34.14 20.96
N ASP A 64 -76.02 34.67 21.05
CA ASP A 64 -76.32 35.80 21.92
C ASP A 64 -76.05 35.48 23.40
N TRP A 65 -76.41 34.26 23.83
CA TRP A 65 -76.03 33.75 25.16
C TRP A 65 -74.51 33.68 25.34
N PHE A 66 -73.81 33.12 24.36
CA PHE A 66 -72.35 32.98 24.38
C PHE A 66 -71.65 34.35 24.44
N VAL A 67 -72.10 35.33 23.64
CA VAL A 67 -71.61 36.71 23.64
C VAL A 67 -71.84 37.36 25.00
N TRP A 68 -73.00 37.13 25.63
CA TRP A 68 -73.22 37.60 27.00
C TRP A 68 -72.21 36.99 27.98
N VAL A 69 -71.98 35.67 27.92
CA VAL A 69 -71.04 34.97 28.81
C VAL A 69 -69.63 35.55 28.68
N GLU A 70 -69.15 35.75 27.45
CA GLU A 70 -67.82 36.31 27.21
C GLU A 70 -67.73 37.79 27.62
N THR A 71 -68.80 38.57 27.42
CA THR A 71 -68.86 39.98 27.87
C THR A 71 -68.90 40.09 29.41
N SER A 72 -69.63 39.19 30.06
CA SER A 72 -69.69 39.07 31.52
C SER A 72 -68.32 38.72 32.11
N ARG A 73 -67.63 37.77 31.48
CA ARG A 73 -66.26 37.40 31.85
C ARG A 73 -65.27 38.54 31.65
N ALA A 74 -65.33 39.25 30.52
CA ALA A 74 -64.49 40.42 30.25
C ALA A 74 -64.71 41.56 31.27
N SER A 75 -65.89 41.60 31.89
CA SER A 75 -66.26 42.58 32.93
C SER A 75 -65.84 42.18 34.35
N GLY A 76 -65.13 41.05 34.52
CA GLY A 76 -64.55 40.61 35.80
C GLY A 76 -65.25 39.41 36.45
N ASN A 77 -66.31 38.86 35.87
CA ASN A 77 -66.97 37.67 36.42
C ASN A 77 -66.18 36.39 36.11
N VAL A 78 -65.95 35.54 37.12
CA VAL A 78 -65.18 34.29 36.97
C VAL A 78 -66.07 33.19 36.40
N VAL A 79 -66.17 33.12 35.07
CA VAL A 79 -66.86 32.03 34.37
C VAL A 79 -65.84 31.08 33.75
N SER A 80 -65.78 29.84 34.27
CA SER A 80 -64.91 28.79 33.72
C SER A 80 -65.47 28.24 32.40
N GLY A 81 -64.60 27.80 31.48
CA GLY A 81 -65.04 27.10 30.28
C GLY A 81 -65.83 25.82 30.58
N GLY A 82 -65.53 25.16 31.70
CA GLY A 82 -66.27 24.00 32.19
C GLY A 82 -67.74 24.31 32.49
N ALA A 83 -68.04 25.47 33.07
CA ALA A 83 -69.42 25.90 33.36
C ALA A 83 -70.23 26.18 32.08
N ILE A 84 -69.58 26.75 31.05
CA ILE A 84 -70.20 26.98 29.73
C ILE A 84 -70.61 25.64 29.11
N LEU A 85 -69.69 24.68 29.10
CA LEU A 85 -69.95 23.35 28.55
C LEU A 85 -71.02 22.59 29.33
N GLU A 86 -71.03 22.69 30.67
CA GLU A 86 -72.05 22.06 31.49
C GLU A 86 -73.45 22.58 31.17
N VAL A 87 -73.61 23.89 30.96
CA VAL A 87 -74.89 24.46 30.52
C VAL A 87 -75.26 23.94 29.13
N LEU A 88 -74.35 23.99 28.15
CA LEU A 88 -74.63 23.53 26.79
C LEU A 88 -75.00 22.04 26.75
N VAL A 89 -74.20 21.17 27.38
CA VAL A 89 -74.41 19.72 27.38
C VAL A 89 -75.65 19.34 28.17
N LYS A 90 -75.91 19.96 29.33
CA LYS A 90 -77.10 19.66 30.15
C LYS A 90 -78.39 20.07 29.45
N GLN A 91 -78.39 21.23 28.77
CA GLN A 91 -79.61 21.78 28.18
C GLN A 91 -79.88 21.26 26.76
N ARG A 92 -78.83 21.04 25.95
CA ARG A 92 -78.96 20.66 24.53
C ARG A 92 -78.49 19.23 24.22
N GLY A 93 -77.74 18.60 25.12
CA GLY A 93 -77.08 17.32 24.87
C GLY A 93 -75.74 17.48 24.14
N GLN A 94 -74.92 16.42 24.17
CA GLN A 94 -73.53 16.48 23.70
C GLN A 94 -73.42 16.75 22.18
N GLN A 95 -74.28 16.13 21.36
CA GLN A 95 -74.27 16.28 19.90
C GLN A 95 -74.67 17.68 19.43
N GLU A 96 -75.72 18.28 20.00
CA GLU A 96 -76.11 19.65 19.67
C GLU A 96 -75.07 20.67 20.16
N ALA A 97 -74.49 20.45 21.36
CA ALA A 97 -73.42 21.28 21.87
C ALA A 97 -72.19 21.26 20.95
N MET A 98 -71.78 20.09 20.46
CA MET A 98 -70.68 19.95 19.50
C MET A 98 -70.96 20.68 18.19
N LYS A 99 -72.16 20.50 17.60
CA LYS A 99 -72.54 21.19 16.37
C LYS A 99 -72.59 22.71 16.54
N PHE A 100 -73.09 23.20 17.67
CA PHE A 100 -73.06 24.62 18.00
C PHE A 100 -71.64 25.16 18.09
N LEU A 101 -70.74 24.45 18.78
CA LEU A 101 -69.33 24.85 18.86
C LEU A 101 -68.69 24.87 17.46
N LEU A 102 -68.89 23.84 16.63
CA LEU A 102 -68.38 23.85 15.24
C LEU A 102 -68.96 25.02 14.43
N TRP A 103 -70.23 25.39 14.64
CA TRP A 103 -70.85 26.54 13.99
C TRP A 103 -70.23 27.88 14.42
N LEU A 104 -69.75 28.01 15.67
CA LEU A 104 -69.03 29.21 16.12
C LEU A 104 -67.76 29.49 15.30
N ARG A 105 -67.21 28.51 14.58
CA ARG A 105 -66.08 28.73 13.65
C ARG A 105 -66.39 29.79 12.59
N CYS A 106 -67.65 29.92 12.19
CA CYS A 106 -68.13 30.93 11.25
C CYS A 106 -68.13 32.36 11.85
N LYS A 107 -67.74 32.53 13.13
CA LYS A 107 -67.71 33.80 13.86
C LYS A 107 -66.25 34.15 14.25
N PRO A 108 -65.63 35.14 13.57
CA PRO A 108 -64.19 35.41 13.68
C PRO A 108 -63.75 35.84 15.08
N ASP A 109 -64.63 36.45 15.85
CA ASP A 109 -64.46 36.95 17.21
C ASP A 109 -64.45 35.86 18.30
N THR A 110 -64.65 34.58 17.93
CA THR A 110 -64.78 33.48 18.90
C THR A 110 -63.75 32.36 18.76
N LYS A 111 -62.81 32.45 17.82
CA LYS A 111 -61.92 31.35 17.42
C LYS A 111 -61.05 30.78 18.55
N ASP A 112 -60.33 31.63 19.29
CA ASP A 112 -59.43 31.15 20.37
C ASP A 112 -60.22 30.48 21.50
N ARG A 113 -61.43 30.99 21.74
CA ARG A 113 -62.32 30.47 22.77
C ARG A 113 -62.98 29.17 22.34
N LEU A 114 -63.35 29.07 21.07
CA LEU A 114 -63.90 27.87 20.46
C LEU A 114 -62.95 26.68 20.65
N TYR A 115 -61.68 26.83 20.28
CA TYR A 115 -60.71 25.72 20.41
C TYR A 115 -60.56 25.28 21.86
N SER A 116 -60.51 26.22 22.81
CA SER A 116 -60.46 25.90 24.24
C SER A 116 -61.68 25.11 24.71
N LEU A 117 -62.88 25.45 24.22
CA LEU A 117 -64.13 24.76 24.57
C LEU A 117 -64.27 23.40 23.90
N LEU A 118 -63.81 23.24 22.65
CA LEU A 118 -63.76 21.95 21.97
C LEU A 118 -62.77 20.98 22.65
N GLN A 119 -61.59 21.47 23.03
CA GLN A 119 -60.62 20.69 23.81
C GLN A 119 -61.21 20.23 25.15
N LEU A 120 -61.83 21.15 25.90
CA LEU A 120 -62.50 20.82 27.16
C LEU A 120 -63.69 19.86 26.96
N LEU A 121 -64.43 19.95 25.85
CA LEU A 121 -65.52 19.04 25.52
C LEU A 121 -64.98 17.62 25.30
N VAL A 122 -63.92 17.47 24.52
CA VAL A 122 -63.26 16.18 24.27
C VAL A 122 -62.67 15.60 25.56
N MET A 123 -62.03 16.41 26.39
CA MET A 123 -61.48 15.95 27.68
C MET A 123 -62.59 15.49 28.65
N LYS A 124 -63.69 16.25 28.77
CA LYS A 124 -64.81 15.87 29.65
C LYS A 124 -65.66 14.72 29.10
N TYR A 125 -65.74 14.56 27.79
CA TYR A 125 -66.56 13.56 27.12
C TYR A 125 -65.79 12.88 25.97
N PRO A 126 -64.84 11.98 26.26
CA PRO A 126 -63.96 11.38 25.24
C PRO A 126 -64.70 10.64 24.12
N THR A 127 -65.88 10.08 24.41
CA THR A 127 -66.76 9.43 23.42
C THR A 127 -67.22 10.36 22.30
N MET A 128 -67.12 11.69 22.49
CA MET A 128 -67.48 12.69 21.49
C MET A 128 -66.38 12.91 20.44
N LEU A 129 -65.15 12.44 20.67
CA LEU A 129 -64.03 12.65 19.76
C LEU A 129 -64.32 12.10 18.36
N GLN A 130 -64.84 10.87 18.26
CA GLN A 130 -65.17 10.26 16.98
C GLN A 130 -66.27 11.04 16.24
N GLY A 131 -67.31 11.50 16.96
CA GLY A 131 -68.38 12.33 16.40
C GLY A 131 -67.90 13.71 15.94
N LEU A 132 -66.94 14.29 16.66
CA LEU A 132 -66.28 15.54 16.30
C LEU A 132 -65.51 15.37 14.99
N LEU A 133 -64.64 14.35 14.90
CA LEU A 133 -63.85 14.09 13.70
C LEU A 133 -64.70 13.78 12.47
N GLN A 134 -65.77 13.00 12.61
CA GLN A 134 -66.72 12.74 11.52
C GLN A 134 -67.39 14.03 11.03
N SER A 135 -67.77 14.90 11.96
CA SER A 135 -68.33 16.22 11.62
C SER A 135 -67.30 17.12 10.95
N CYS A 136 -66.05 17.12 11.42
CA CYS A 136 -64.95 17.85 10.78
C CYS A 136 -64.68 17.36 9.34
N LEU A 137 -64.73 16.06 9.10
CA LEU A 137 -64.50 15.48 7.78
C LEU A 137 -65.62 15.89 6.80
N ALA A 138 -66.88 15.84 7.26
CA ALA A 138 -68.07 16.27 6.52
C ALA A 138 -68.06 17.77 6.19
N GLU A 139 -67.60 18.60 7.13
CA GLU A 139 -67.49 20.07 6.99
C GLU A 139 -66.18 20.52 6.34
N HIS A 140 -65.44 19.60 5.71
CA HIS A 140 -64.20 19.86 5.00
C HIS A 140 -63.11 20.60 5.81
N ILE A 141 -63.02 20.34 7.11
CA ILE A 141 -62.09 21.04 8.01
C ILE A 141 -60.66 20.53 7.79
N SER A 142 -59.68 21.43 7.66
CA SER A 142 -58.29 21.03 7.44
C SER A 142 -57.69 20.32 8.66
N PRO A 143 -56.75 19.38 8.50
CA PRO A 143 -56.12 18.71 9.64
C PRO A 143 -55.40 19.66 10.60
N GLU A 144 -54.80 20.75 10.12
CA GLU A 144 -54.21 21.80 10.96
C GLU A 144 -55.25 22.42 11.91
N GLU A 145 -56.45 22.70 11.39
CA GLU A 145 -57.51 23.28 12.21
C GLU A 145 -58.05 22.25 13.22
N VAL A 146 -58.20 20.99 12.81
CA VAL A 146 -58.61 19.90 13.73
C VAL A 146 -57.58 19.68 14.84
N LEU A 147 -56.28 19.79 14.56
CA LEU A 147 -55.22 19.70 15.57
C LEU A 147 -55.37 20.80 16.65
N ARG A 148 -55.90 21.97 16.28
CA ARG A 148 -56.21 23.04 17.25
C ARG A 148 -57.42 22.69 18.11
N MET A 149 -58.38 21.91 17.60
CA MET A 149 -59.61 21.51 18.31
C MET A 149 -59.41 20.39 19.32
N ILE A 150 -58.38 19.56 19.17
CA ILE A 150 -58.08 18.44 20.08
C ILE A 150 -57.10 18.85 21.20
N PRO A 151 -57.20 18.23 22.39
CA PRO A 151 -56.37 18.55 23.54
C PRO A 151 -55.01 17.85 23.43
N VAL A 152 -54.13 18.38 22.57
CA VAL A 152 -52.72 17.96 22.46
C VAL A 152 -51.85 19.04 23.10
N GLY A 153 -51.03 18.67 24.08
CA GLY A 153 -50.09 19.55 24.78
C GLY A 153 -50.72 20.41 25.87
N VAL A 154 -51.86 19.98 26.44
CA VAL A 154 -52.54 20.68 27.54
C VAL A 154 -51.97 20.17 28.86
N LYS A 155 -51.36 21.07 29.66
CA LYS A 155 -50.65 20.68 30.88
C LYS A 155 -51.60 20.09 31.95
N ASP A 156 -51.54 18.78 32.19
CA ASP A 156 -52.16 18.10 33.32
C ASP A 156 -51.37 16.81 33.70
N ASP A 157 -51.31 16.46 34.98
CA ASP A 157 -50.29 15.57 35.60
C ASP A 157 -50.20 14.10 35.07
N ASN A 158 -51.00 13.69 34.07
CA ASN A 158 -50.95 12.37 33.39
C ASN A 158 -50.63 12.49 31.87
N GLU A 159 -49.95 13.56 31.49
CA GLU A 159 -49.78 14.18 30.16
C GLU A 159 -49.44 13.28 28.94
N VAL A 160 -48.51 12.32 29.04
CA VAL A 160 -47.89 11.75 27.80
C VAL A 160 -48.81 10.78 27.06
N LEU A 161 -49.53 9.89 27.76
CA LEU A 161 -50.37 8.87 27.12
C LEU A 161 -51.63 9.45 26.46
N THR A 162 -52.20 10.51 27.05
CA THR A 162 -53.38 11.18 26.51
C THR A 162 -53.03 11.96 25.24
N ASP A 163 -51.91 12.69 25.24
CA ASP A 163 -51.43 13.41 24.06
C ASP A 163 -51.12 12.46 22.89
N VAL A 164 -50.47 11.34 23.19
CA VAL A 164 -50.19 10.27 22.22
C VAL A 164 -51.47 9.73 21.58
N PHE A 165 -52.47 9.40 22.38
CA PHE A 165 -53.74 8.89 21.88
C PHE A 165 -54.42 9.91 20.97
N MET A 166 -54.43 11.18 21.38
CA MET A 166 -55.02 12.27 20.58
C MET A 166 -54.27 12.49 19.27
N ILE A 167 -52.93 12.41 19.27
CA ILE A 167 -52.12 12.51 18.05
C ILE A 167 -52.36 11.31 17.11
N LYS A 168 -52.50 10.08 17.62
CA LYS A 168 -52.86 8.92 16.79
C LYS A 168 -54.19 9.12 16.09
N VAL A 169 -55.20 9.52 16.85
CA VAL A 169 -56.55 9.80 16.32
C VAL A 169 -56.53 10.95 15.31
N TRP A 170 -55.63 11.92 15.49
CA TRP A 170 -55.40 12.97 14.50
C TRP A 170 -54.71 12.47 13.23
N PHE A 171 -53.73 11.55 13.32
CA PHE A 171 -53.15 10.90 12.15
C PHE A 171 -54.19 10.11 11.35
N GLU A 172 -55.06 9.36 12.03
CA GLU A 172 -56.19 8.69 11.38
C GLU A 172 -57.08 9.70 10.64
N TYR A 173 -57.37 10.85 11.26
CA TYR A 173 -58.12 11.92 10.59
C TYR A 173 -57.39 12.46 9.35
N VAL A 174 -56.08 12.67 9.43
CA VAL A 174 -55.26 13.10 8.28
C VAL A 174 -55.36 12.08 7.15
N ASP A 175 -55.32 10.79 7.45
CA ASP A 175 -55.42 9.72 6.45
C ASP A 175 -56.81 9.69 5.81
N PHE A 176 -57.89 9.75 6.61
CA PHE A 176 -59.25 9.89 6.06
C PHE A 176 -59.44 11.16 5.22
N PHE A 177 -58.79 12.26 5.60
CA PHE A 177 -58.82 13.51 4.85
C PHE A 177 -58.10 13.36 3.50
N ARG A 178 -56.95 12.68 3.47
CA ARG A 178 -56.19 12.36 2.25
C ARG A 178 -56.96 11.43 1.32
N ASP A 179 -57.56 10.38 1.87
CA ASP A 179 -58.37 9.39 1.14
C ASP A 179 -59.63 10.00 0.51
N SER A 180 -60.05 11.19 0.97
CA SER A 180 -61.15 11.96 0.40
C SER A 180 -60.73 12.84 -0.80
N ASP A 181 -59.65 12.47 -1.50
CA ASP A 181 -59.00 13.21 -2.62
C ASP A 181 -58.52 14.63 -2.27
N ARG A 182 -58.07 14.84 -1.02
CA ARG A 182 -57.59 16.17 -0.56
C ARG A 182 -56.10 16.14 -0.26
N VAL A 183 -55.42 17.24 -0.55
CA VAL A 183 -53.97 17.34 -0.39
C VAL A 183 -53.62 17.88 1.00
N PHE A 184 -52.85 17.10 1.77
CA PHE A 184 -52.20 17.55 3.01
C PHE A 184 -50.85 16.83 3.11
N SER A 185 -49.74 17.51 2.84
CA SER A 185 -48.40 16.89 2.77
C SER A 185 -47.85 16.54 4.15
N ASP A 186 -46.83 15.69 4.20
CA ASP A 186 -46.10 15.40 5.45
C ASP A 186 -45.37 16.64 5.98
N ASP A 187 -44.96 17.55 5.09
CA ASP A 187 -44.47 18.88 5.44
C ASP A 187 -45.49 19.70 6.24
N ALA A 188 -46.77 19.65 5.85
CA ALA A 188 -47.85 20.34 6.53
C ALA A 188 -48.18 19.69 7.89
N ILE A 189 -47.98 18.36 8.02
CA ILE A 189 -48.07 17.66 9.31
C ILE A 189 -47.04 18.23 10.28
N VAL A 190 -45.77 18.27 9.86
CA VAL A 190 -44.66 18.76 10.69
C VAL A 190 -44.90 20.21 11.12
N GLU A 191 -45.30 21.08 10.18
CA GLU A 191 -45.61 22.48 10.48
C GLU A 191 -46.77 22.62 11.47
N ALA A 192 -47.84 21.84 11.30
CA ALA A 192 -48.99 21.88 12.20
C ALA A 192 -48.60 21.45 13.63
N LEU A 193 -47.77 20.41 13.78
CA LEU A 193 -47.29 19.93 15.08
C LEU A 193 -46.40 20.98 15.77
N VAL A 194 -45.45 21.57 15.03
CA VAL A 194 -44.53 22.60 15.55
C VAL A 194 -45.29 23.87 15.92
N GLN A 195 -46.26 24.31 15.11
CA GLN A 195 -47.11 25.46 15.43
C GLN A 195 -47.98 25.22 16.68
N LYS A 196 -48.50 24.00 16.86
CA LYS A 196 -49.41 23.67 17.98
C LYS A 196 -48.68 23.56 19.31
N SER A 197 -47.50 22.94 19.32
CA SER A 197 -46.87 22.47 20.57
C SER A 197 -45.45 23.02 20.81
N GLY A 198 -44.96 23.88 19.91
CA GLY A 198 -43.60 24.41 19.94
C GLY A 198 -42.59 23.44 19.32
N GLN A 199 -41.30 23.74 19.45
CA GLN A 199 -40.26 22.98 18.75
C GLN A 199 -39.89 21.64 19.42
N GLN A 200 -39.84 21.60 20.75
CA GLN A 200 -39.38 20.40 21.48
C GLN A 200 -40.44 19.31 21.62
N ALA A 201 -41.71 19.70 21.76
CA ALA A 201 -42.79 18.75 22.02
C ALA A 201 -43.02 17.76 20.85
N PRO A 202 -43.00 18.16 19.56
CA PRO A 202 -43.09 17.25 18.42
C PRO A 202 -42.03 16.15 18.43
N ILE A 203 -40.78 16.45 18.83
CA ILE A 203 -39.72 15.45 18.96
C ILE A 203 -40.15 14.38 19.97
N ASN A 204 -40.59 14.81 21.15
CA ASN A 204 -40.96 13.91 22.24
C ASN A 204 -42.14 13.01 21.85
N PHE A 205 -43.18 13.58 21.20
CA PHE A 205 -44.36 12.81 20.79
C PHE A 205 -44.04 11.83 19.66
N LEU A 206 -43.34 12.26 18.61
CA LEU A 206 -42.98 11.40 17.48
C LEU A 206 -41.99 10.30 17.91
N HIS A 207 -41.04 10.64 18.78
CA HIS A 207 -40.11 9.68 19.38
C HIS A 207 -40.85 8.66 20.25
N TRP A 208 -41.82 9.08 21.06
CA TRP A 208 -42.61 8.16 21.88
C TRP A 208 -43.46 7.23 21.01
N LEU A 209 -44.13 7.77 19.99
CA LEU A 209 -45.01 7.03 19.09
C LEU A 209 -44.27 5.95 18.29
N ARG A 210 -42.95 6.08 18.13
CA ARG A 210 -42.10 5.07 17.50
C ARG A 210 -42.20 3.70 18.18
N ARG A 211 -42.58 3.64 19.45
CA ARG A 211 -42.79 2.37 20.18
C ARG A 211 -43.92 1.52 19.57
N GLU A 212 -44.75 2.11 18.73
CA GLU A 212 -45.88 1.48 18.07
C GLU A 212 -45.45 0.97 16.69
N ASP A 213 -45.46 -0.36 16.50
CA ASP A 213 -44.89 -1.01 15.33
C ASP A 213 -45.57 -0.62 14.01
N ASP A 214 -46.86 -0.29 14.04
CA ASP A 214 -47.67 0.07 12.86
C ASP A 214 -47.35 1.45 12.29
N MET A 215 -46.67 2.31 13.05
CA MET A 215 -46.42 3.71 12.69
C MET A 215 -44.94 4.03 12.46
N LYS A 216 -44.02 3.08 12.73
CA LYS A 216 -42.56 3.32 12.73
C LYS A 216 -42.02 4.00 11.49
N ASP A 217 -42.30 3.48 10.30
CA ASP A 217 -41.73 4.00 9.05
C ASP A 217 -42.23 5.42 8.73
N ARG A 218 -43.52 5.68 8.96
CA ARG A 218 -44.11 7.02 8.81
C ARG A 218 -43.49 8.00 9.79
N LEU A 219 -43.30 7.58 11.05
CA LEU A 219 -42.70 8.40 12.09
C LEU A 219 -41.22 8.70 11.81
N TYR A 220 -40.47 7.76 11.25
CA TYR A 220 -39.11 8.02 10.78
C TYR A 220 -39.07 9.08 9.68
N SER A 221 -39.96 9.00 8.69
CA SER A 221 -40.07 10.04 7.66
C SER A 221 -40.43 11.40 8.25
N LEU A 222 -41.35 11.45 9.22
CA LEU A 222 -41.73 12.70 9.88
C LEU A 222 -40.61 13.28 10.76
N LEU A 223 -39.86 12.43 11.47
CA LEU A 223 -38.69 12.84 12.26
C LEU A 223 -37.57 13.38 11.36
N GLN A 224 -37.31 12.71 10.23
CA GLN A 224 -36.36 13.18 9.22
C GLN A 224 -36.76 14.56 8.69
N LEU A 225 -38.03 14.74 8.30
CA LEU A 225 -38.55 16.04 7.83
C LEU A 225 -38.48 17.12 8.91
N LEU A 226 -38.80 16.78 10.16
CA LEU A 226 -38.70 17.71 11.30
C LEU A 226 -37.27 18.21 11.49
N VAL A 227 -36.29 17.30 11.46
CA VAL A 227 -34.86 17.62 11.61
C VAL A 227 -34.33 18.40 10.40
N MET A 228 -34.76 18.07 9.18
CA MET A 228 -34.41 18.85 7.98
C MET A 228 -34.91 20.31 8.08
N LYS A 229 -36.18 20.51 8.46
CA LYS A 229 -36.76 21.85 8.59
C LYS A 229 -36.21 22.63 9.78
N TYR A 230 -35.84 21.95 10.85
CA TYR A 230 -35.37 22.58 12.09
C TYR A 230 -34.11 21.86 12.62
N PRO A 231 -32.92 22.06 12.02
CA PRO A 231 -31.70 21.34 12.39
C PRO A 231 -31.29 21.49 13.86
N THR A 232 -31.66 22.60 14.50
CA THR A 232 -31.44 22.83 15.95
C THR A 232 -32.12 21.79 16.85
N MET A 233 -33.12 21.07 16.34
CA MET A 233 -33.83 20.01 17.05
C MET A 233 -33.06 18.68 17.12
N LEU A 234 -32.05 18.49 16.26
CA LEU A 234 -31.30 17.23 16.19
C LEU A 234 -30.71 16.85 17.56
N GLN A 235 -30.12 17.80 18.27
CA GLN A 235 -29.52 17.55 19.58
C GLN A 235 -30.57 17.06 20.61
N GLY A 236 -31.77 17.64 20.58
CA GLY A 236 -32.88 17.22 21.45
C GLY A 236 -33.39 15.81 21.13
N LEU A 237 -33.42 15.45 19.85
CA LEU A 237 -33.73 14.09 19.41
C LEU A 237 -32.67 13.10 19.89
N LEU A 238 -31.38 13.38 19.64
CA LEU A 238 -30.27 12.51 20.03
C LEU A 238 -30.19 12.30 21.55
N GLN A 239 -30.42 13.36 22.36
CA GLN A 239 -30.49 13.24 23.82
C GLN A 239 -31.65 12.32 24.26
N SER A 240 -32.81 12.44 23.62
CA SER A 240 -33.97 11.59 23.89
C SER A 240 -33.70 10.12 23.53
N CYS A 241 -33.05 9.88 22.39
CA CYS A 241 -32.62 8.54 21.97
C CYS A 241 -31.60 7.93 22.95
N LEU A 242 -30.66 8.73 23.46
CA LEU A 242 -29.65 8.26 24.41
C LEU A 242 -30.28 7.86 25.74
N ALA A 243 -31.20 8.68 26.26
CA ALA A 243 -31.95 8.43 27.48
C ALA A 243 -32.81 7.16 27.39
N GLU A 244 -33.41 6.89 26.21
CA GLU A 244 -34.19 5.69 25.94
C GLU A 244 -33.39 4.51 25.40
N HIS A 245 -32.07 4.65 25.32
CA HIS A 245 -31.17 3.53 25.02
C HIS A 245 -31.28 2.98 23.60
N ILE A 246 -31.57 3.85 22.64
CA ILE A 246 -31.83 3.46 21.25
C ILE A 246 -30.53 3.11 20.54
N SER A 247 -30.54 2.02 19.76
CA SER A 247 -29.34 1.59 19.04
C SER A 247 -28.92 2.64 17.99
N PRO A 248 -27.62 2.83 17.73
CA PRO A 248 -27.18 3.78 16.71
C PRO A 248 -27.71 3.48 15.31
N GLU A 249 -27.90 2.21 14.94
CA GLU A 249 -28.56 1.80 13.69
C GLU A 249 -29.96 2.39 13.55
N GLU A 250 -30.73 2.34 14.63
CA GLU A 250 -32.10 2.83 14.65
C GLU A 250 -32.14 4.36 14.66
N VAL A 251 -31.23 5.03 15.37
CA VAL A 251 -31.08 6.49 15.30
C VAL A 251 -30.71 6.95 13.90
N LEU A 252 -29.83 6.22 13.19
CA LEU A 252 -29.46 6.51 11.81
C LEU A 252 -30.68 6.48 10.86
N ARG A 253 -31.70 5.67 11.19
CA ARG A 253 -32.96 5.66 10.44
C ARG A 253 -33.83 6.88 10.71
N MET A 254 -33.70 7.54 11.88
CA MET A 254 -34.50 8.71 12.26
C MET A 254 -33.93 10.03 11.73
N ILE A 255 -32.64 10.07 11.41
CA ILE A 255 -31.98 11.26 10.89
C ILE A 255 -31.96 11.26 9.35
N PRO A 256 -32.02 12.45 8.71
CA PRO A 256 -32.05 12.57 7.27
C PRO A 256 -30.62 12.48 6.71
N VAL A 257 -30.10 11.25 6.61
CA VAL A 257 -28.80 10.99 5.98
C VAL A 257 -29.02 10.38 4.60
N GLY A 258 -28.54 11.05 3.54
CA GLY A 258 -28.59 10.57 2.16
C GLY A 258 -29.90 10.84 1.42
N VAL A 259 -30.61 11.89 1.80
CA VAL A 259 -31.82 12.34 1.10
C VAL A 259 -31.39 13.14 -0.14
N LYS A 260 -31.76 12.66 -1.33
CA LYS A 260 -31.30 13.10 -2.65
C LYS A 260 -31.78 14.51 -3.05
N ASP A 261 -31.24 15.56 -2.45
CA ASP A 261 -31.27 16.89 -3.05
C ASP A 261 -29.85 17.39 -3.31
N ASP A 262 -29.58 17.75 -4.57
CA ASP A 262 -28.25 18.05 -5.14
C ASP A 262 -27.53 19.27 -4.49
N ASN A 263 -28.13 19.90 -3.46
CA ASN A 263 -27.65 21.14 -2.84
C ASN A 263 -27.26 21.05 -1.35
N GLU A 264 -27.31 19.87 -0.69
CA GLU A 264 -27.13 19.81 0.78
C GLU A 264 -26.05 18.82 1.28
N VAL A 265 -24.90 18.77 0.60
CA VAL A 265 -23.75 17.98 1.07
C VAL A 265 -23.28 18.41 2.48
N LEU A 266 -23.45 19.69 2.84
CA LEU A 266 -23.13 20.21 4.18
C LEU A 266 -24.09 19.71 5.26
N THR A 267 -25.39 19.53 4.93
CA THR A 267 -26.40 19.06 5.88
C THR A 267 -26.17 17.59 6.21
N ASP A 268 -25.96 16.75 5.19
CA ASP A 268 -25.68 15.32 5.39
C ASP A 268 -24.48 15.09 6.31
N VAL A 269 -23.45 15.92 6.16
CA VAL A 269 -22.23 15.82 6.98
C VAL A 269 -22.50 16.20 8.41
N PHE A 270 -23.20 17.32 8.63
CA PHE A 270 -23.59 17.72 9.97
C PHE A 270 -24.40 16.61 10.66
N MET A 271 -25.34 15.98 9.95
CA MET A 271 -26.15 14.87 10.46
C MET A 271 -25.30 13.64 10.79
N ILE A 272 -24.37 13.25 9.92
CA ILE A 272 -23.48 12.10 10.16
C ILE A 272 -22.50 12.39 11.31
N LYS A 273 -21.97 13.61 11.42
CA LYS A 273 -21.08 13.99 12.54
C LYS A 273 -21.82 13.90 13.88
N ALA A 274 -23.03 14.45 13.96
CA ALA A 274 -23.87 14.33 15.15
C ALA A 274 -24.23 12.87 15.48
N TRP A 275 -24.40 12.02 14.46
CA TRP A 275 -24.59 10.59 14.65
C TRP A 275 -23.33 9.88 15.17
N PHE A 276 -22.14 10.23 14.70
CA PHE A 276 -20.89 9.70 15.26
C PHE A 276 -20.70 10.12 16.71
N GLU A 277 -20.99 11.37 17.06
CA GLU A 277 -21.00 11.84 18.45
C GLU A 277 -21.99 11.02 19.29
N TYR A 278 -23.19 10.74 18.77
CA TYR A 278 -24.16 9.86 19.42
C TYR A 278 -23.61 8.44 19.63
N VAL A 279 -22.95 7.85 18.63
CA VAL A 279 -22.32 6.53 18.74
C VAL A 279 -21.28 6.52 19.86
N ASP A 280 -20.48 7.57 19.98
CA ASP A 280 -19.45 7.69 21.02
C ASP A 280 -20.08 7.80 22.41
N PHE A 281 -21.07 8.66 22.59
CA PHE A 281 -21.84 8.73 23.86
C PHE A 281 -22.53 7.40 24.20
N PHE A 282 -23.02 6.68 23.19
CA PHE A 282 -23.64 5.38 23.38
C PHE A 282 -22.62 4.33 23.86
N ARG A 283 -21.42 4.32 23.27
CA ARG A 283 -20.30 3.45 23.68
C ARG A 283 -19.83 3.75 25.10
N ASP A 284 -19.67 5.03 25.44
CA ASP A 284 -19.26 5.51 26.76
C ASP A 284 -20.26 5.16 27.87
N SER A 285 -21.50 4.83 27.50
CA SER A 285 -22.55 4.36 28.42
C SER A 285 -22.48 2.83 28.69
N ASP A 286 -21.27 2.25 28.64
CA ASP A 286 -20.96 0.81 28.82
C ASP A 286 -21.66 -0.13 27.81
N ARG A 287 -21.81 0.31 26.55
CA ARG A 287 -22.50 -0.48 25.52
C ARG A 287 -21.61 -0.82 24.35
N VAL A 288 -21.81 -2.02 23.82
CA VAL A 288 -21.03 -2.52 22.69
C VAL A 288 -21.71 -2.12 21.38
N PHE A 289 -21.04 -1.28 20.60
CA PHE A 289 -21.37 -1.02 19.20
C PHE A 289 -20.06 -0.95 18.41
N SER A 290 -19.69 -2.00 17.69
CA SER A 290 -18.38 -2.09 17.02
C SER A 290 -18.28 -1.16 15.80
N ASP A 291 -17.06 -0.89 15.33
CA ASP A 291 -16.86 -0.17 14.07
C ASP A 291 -17.40 -0.97 12.87
N ASP A 292 -17.40 -2.30 12.97
CA ASP A 292 -18.08 -3.19 12.03
C ASP A 292 -19.57 -2.92 11.91
N ALA A 293 -20.25 -2.65 13.03
CA ALA A 293 -21.67 -2.32 13.06
C ALA A 293 -21.96 -0.92 12.52
N ILE A 294 -21.04 0.04 12.72
CA ILE A 294 -21.10 1.36 12.07
C ILE A 294 -21.16 1.20 10.54
N VAL A 295 -20.23 0.44 9.98
CA VAL A 295 -20.13 0.21 8.53
C VAL A 295 -21.41 -0.45 8.00
N GLU A 296 -21.91 -1.48 8.69
CA GLU A 296 -23.16 -2.15 8.30
C GLU A 296 -24.37 -1.22 8.36
N ALA A 297 -24.47 -0.38 9.39
CA ALA A 297 -25.54 0.60 9.52
C ALA A 297 -25.54 1.61 8.35
N LEU A 298 -24.36 2.14 7.99
CA LEU A 298 -24.21 3.08 6.87
C LEU A 298 -24.59 2.44 5.53
N VAL A 299 -24.10 1.22 5.27
CA VAL A 299 -24.41 0.47 4.04
C VAL A 299 -25.89 0.10 3.97
N GLN A 300 -26.50 -0.31 5.08
CA GLN A 300 -27.93 -0.63 5.13
C GLN A 300 -28.80 0.61 4.87
N LYS A 301 -28.43 1.77 5.42
CA LYS A 301 -29.20 3.02 5.29
C LYS A 301 -29.13 3.62 3.88
N SER A 302 -27.94 3.64 3.28
CA SER A 302 -27.66 4.47 2.11
C SER A 302 -27.26 3.67 0.85
N GLY A 303 -27.21 2.34 0.96
CA GLY A 303 -26.74 1.45 -0.10
C GLY A 303 -25.22 1.35 -0.13
N GLN A 304 -24.69 0.69 -1.17
CA GLN A 304 -23.28 0.37 -1.25
C GLN A 304 -22.37 1.56 -1.64
N GLN A 305 -22.86 2.49 -2.46
CA GLN A 305 -22.03 3.57 -3.01
C GLN A 305 -21.98 4.83 -2.13
N ALA A 306 -23.07 5.14 -1.42
CA ALA A 306 -23.17 6.36 -0.62
C ALA A 306 -22.22 6.40 0.59
N PRO A 307 -21.91 5.29 1.31
CA PRO A 307 -20.93 5.29 2.39
C PRO A 307 -19.54 5.75 1.95
N ILE A 308 -19.14 5.44 0.71
CA ILE A 308 -17.87 5.93 0.13
C ILE A 308 -17.89 7.45 0.06
N ASN A 309 -18.98 8.04 -0.46
CA ASN A 309 -19.10 9.48 -0.61
C ASN A 309 -19.14 10.20 0.75
N PHE A 310 -19.85 9.65 1.74
CA PHE A 310 -19.92 10.23 3.08
C PHE A 310 -18.57 10.19 3.80
N LEU A 311 -17.92 9.03 3.82
CA LEU A 311 -16.62 8.87 4.47
C LEU A 311 -15.53 9.66 3.74
N HIS A 312 -15.63 9.78 2.42
CA HIS A 312 -14.75 10.62 1.61
C HIS A 312 -14.93 12.11 1.92
N TRP A 313 -16.16 12.59 2.07
CA TRP A 313 -16.41 13.99 2.38
C TRP A 313 -15.93 14.33 3.79
N LEU A 314 -16.25 13.49 4.77
CA LEU A 314 -15.86 13.70 6.18
C LEU A 314 -14.34 13.71 6.38
N ARG A 315 -13.55 13.18 5.44
CA ARG A 315 -12.09 13.25 5.45
C ARG A 315 -11.56 14.70 5.46
N ARG A 316 -12.35 15.66 4.97
CA ARG A 316 -11.99 17.08 5.01
C ARG A 316 -11.93 17.64 6.44
N GLU A 317 -12.54 16.96 7.40
CA GLU A 317 -12.51 17.30 8.81
C GLU A 317 -11.28 16.66 9.48
N ASP A 318 -10.33 17.48 9.91
CA ASP A 318 -9.06 17.02 10.50
C ASP A 318 -9.23 16.17 11.77
N ASP A 319 -10.29 16.41 12.55
CA ASP A 319 -10.58 15.72 13.82
C ASP A 319 -11.08 14.28 13.62
N MET A 320 -11.48 13.89 12.40
CA MET A 320 -12.06 12.56 12.13
C MET A 320 -11.22 11.67 11.21
N LYS A 321 -10.10 12.17 10.66
CA LYS A 321 -9.30 11.47 9.64
C LYS A 321 -8.93 10.03 10.01
N ASP A 322 -8.37 9.79 11.20
CA ASP A 322 -7.89 8.45 11.59
C ASP A 322 -9.03 7.45 11.76
N ARG A 323 -10.15 7.89 12.34
CA ARG A 323 -11.37 7.07 12.48
C ARG A 323 -11.95 6.75 11.11
N LEU A 324 -12.00 7.73 10.20
CA LEU A 324 -12.52 7.56 8.85
C LEU A 324 -11.66 6.62 8.01
N TYR A 325 -10.32 6.69 8.13
CA TYR A 325 -9.44 5.72 7.50
C TYR A 325 -9.71 4.31 8.02
N SER A 326 -9.93 4.14 9.33
CA SER A 326 -10.27 2.83 9.91
C SER A 326 -11.61 2.31 9.38
N LEU A 327 -12.63 3.17 9.28
CA LEU A 327 -13.95 2.80 8.75
C LEU A 327 -13.92 2.52 7.24
N LEU A 328 -13.14 3.27 6.45
CA LEU A 328 -12.91 3.03 5.03
C LEU A 328 -12.21 1.69 4.80
N GLN A 329 -11.20 1.37 5.61
CA GLN A 329 -10.52 0.08 5.58
C GLN A 329 -11.51 -1.06 5.84
N LEU A 330 -12.33 -0.96 6.89
CA LEU A 330 -13.35 -1.96 7.21
C LEU A 330 -14.41 -2.09 6.10
N LEU A 331 -14.85 -0.96 5.52
CA LEU A 331 -15.81 -0.94 4.41
C LEU A 331 -15.26 -1.70 3.20
N VAL A 332 -14.02 -1.41 2.82
CA VAL A 332 -13.34 -2.04 1.68
C VAL A 332 -13.03 -3.51 1.95
N MET A 333 -12.68 -3.89 3.18
CA MET A 333 -12.51 -5.31 3.57
C MET A 333 -13.82 -6.09 3.46
N LYS A 334 -14.94 -5.53 3.94
CA LYS A 334 -16.25 -6.19 3.90
C LYS A 334 -16.86 -6.23 2.51
N TYR A 335 -16.62 -5.20 1.71
CA TYR A 335 -17.19 -5.04 0.38
C TYR A 335 -16.11 -4.67 -0.67
N PRO A 336 -15.26 -5.62 -1.10
CA PRO A 336 -14.14 -5.35 -2.01
C PRO A 336 -14.56 -4.70 -3.34
N THR A 337 -15.79 -4.94 -3.80
CA THR A 337 -16.35 -4.30 -5.01
C THR A 337 -16.46 -2.78 -4.90
N MET A 338 -16.47 -2.22 -3.69
CA MET A 338 -16.49 -0.78 -3.44
C MET A 338 -15.14 -0.09 -3.68
N LEU A 339 -14.03 -0.84 -3.68
CA LEU A 339 -12.68 -0.29 -3.84
C LEU A 339 -12.56 0.56 -5.11
N GLN A 340 -13.09 0.06 -6.24
CA GLN A 340 -13.01 0.78 -7.51
C GLN A 340 -13.77 2.11 -7.46
N GLY A 341 -14.92 2.15 -6.78
CA GLY A 341 -15.69 3.38 -6.57
C GLY A 341 -14.94 4.40 -5.69
N LEU A 342 -14.27 3.92 -4.63
CA LEU A 342 -13.41 4.75 -3.79
C LEU A 342 -12.24 5.34 -4.59
N LEU A 343 -11.51 4.50 -5.34
CA LEU A 343 -10.36 4.94 -6.14
C LEU A 343 -10.76 5.94 -7.24
N GLN A 344 -11.91 5.74 -7.90
CA GLN A 344 -12.43 6.71 -8.87
C GLN A 344 -12.78 8.05 -8.22
N SER A 345 -13.39 8.03 -7.02
CA SER A 345 -13.70 9.25 -6.26
C SER A 345 -12.41 9.99 -5.86
N CYS A 346 -11.40 9.27 -5.36
CA CYS A 346 -10.10 9.83 -5.03
C CYS A 346 -9.40 10.45 -6.24
N LEU A 347 -9.50 9.83 -7.42
CA LEU A 347 -8.88 10.34 -8.65
C LEU A 347 -9.55 11.65 -9.08
N ALA A 348 -10.90 11.69 -9.04
CA ALA A 348 -11.69 12.87 -9.37
C ALA A 348 -11.37 14.07 -8.45
N GLU A 349 -11.17 13.82 -7.15
CA GLU A 349 -10.77 14.86 -6.18
C GLU A 349 -9.27 15.08 -6.05
N HIS A 350 -8.47 14.39 -6.86
CA HIS A 350 -7.02 14.64 -6.97
C HIS A 350 -6.20 14.27 -5.75
N ILE A 351 -6.58 13.17 -5.11
CA ILE A 351 -5.97 12.74 -3.85
C ILE A 351 -4.61 12.09 -4.12
N SER A 352 -3.61 12.45 -3.31
CA SER A 352 -2.27 11.90 -3.47
C SER A 352 -2.28 10.37 -3.27
N PRO A 353 -1.48 9.59 -4.02
CA PRO A 353 -1.43 8.14 -3.82
C PRO A 353 -1.01 7.72 -2.40
N GLU A 354 -0.17 8.50 -1.72
CA GLU A 354 0.17 8.30 -0.30
C GLU A 354 -1.06 8.28 0.60
N GLU A 355 -1.98 9.23 0.39
CA GLU A 355 -3.17 9.34 1.20
C GLU A 355 -4.17 8.23 0.87
N VAL A 356 -4.30 7.85 -0.41
CA VAL A 356 -5.11 6.70 -0.82
C VAL A 356 -4.58 5.41 -0.20
N LEU A 357 -3.25 5.22 -0.15
CA LEU A 357 -2.63 4.06 0.50
C LEU A 357 -2.98 3.98 2.00
N ARG A 358 -3.21 5.13 2.66
CA ARG A 358 -3.66 5.15 4.06
C ARG A 358 -5.12 4.71 4.21
N MET A 359 -5.96 4.97 3.22
CA MET A 359 -7.40 4.62 3.21
C MET A 359 -7.66 3.14 2.93
N ILE A 360 -6.74 2.45 2.26
CA ILE A 360 -6.89 1.02 1.96
C ILE A 360 -6.27 0.13 3.05
N PRO A 361 -6.86 -1.04 3.32
CA PRO A 361 -6.33 -2.00 4.27
C PRO A 361 -5.12 -2.66 3.61
N VAL A 362 -3.92 -2.23 4.00
CA VAL A 362 -2.66 -2.84 3.58
C VAL A 362 -1.88 -3.12 4.85
N GLY A 363 -1.81 -4.38 5.28
CA GLY A 363 -1.16 -4.75 6.53
C GLY A 363 -1.07 -6.26 6.73
N VAL A 364 0.15 -6.73 7.03
CA VAL A 364 0.46 -8.16 7.23
C VAL A 364 -0.34 -8.73 8.40
N LYS A 365 -1.36 -9.51 8.08
CA LYS A 365 -1.99 -10.50 8.97
C LYS A 365 -1.99 -11.87 8.29
N ASP A 366 -2.09 -12.92 9.10
CA ASP A 366 -1.91 -14.36 8.82
C ASP A 366 -2.12 -14.83 7.37
N ASP A 367 -1.39 -15.88 6.97
CA ASP A 367 -1.26 -16.48 5.63
C ASP A 367 -2.57 -16.63 4.79
N ASN A 368 -3.76 -16.59 5.39
CA ASN A 368 -5.05 -16.64 4.70
C ASN A 368 -5.61 -15.27 4.24
N GLU A 369 -5.11 -14.13 4.73
CA GLU A 369 -5.54 -12.77 4.30
C GLU A 369 -4.69 -12.17 3.17
N VAL A 370 -3.62 -12.87 2.78
CA VAL A 370 -2.61 -12.43 1.79
C VAL A 370 -3.20 -12.15 0.41
N LEU A 371 -4.28 -12.85 0.00
CA LEU A 371 -4.95 -12.62 -1.28
C LEU A 371 -5.70 -11.28 -1.34
N THR A 372 -6.26 -10.83 -0.22
CA THR A 372 -7.01 -9.57 -0.16
C THR A 372 -6.05 -8.38 -0.24
N ASP A 373 -4.94 -8.43 0.50
CA ASP A 373 -3.91 -7.39 0.47
C ASP A 373 -3.32 -7.17 -0.93
N VAL A 374 -3.18 -8.24 -1.69
CA VAL A 374 -2.63 -8.21 -3.05
C VAL A 374 -3.55 -7.51 -4.01
N PHE A 375 -4.84 -7.84 -3.96
CA PHE A 375 -5.84 -7.15 -4.76
C PHE A 375 -5.86 -5.64 -4.44
N MET A 376 -5.79 -5.29 -3.15
CA MET A 376 -5.77 -3.88 -2.71
C MET A 376 -4.53 -3.14 -3.19
N ILE A 377 -3.34 -3.72 -3.06
CA ILE A 377 -2.10 -3.09 -3.52
C ILE A 377 -2.06 -2.99 -5.04
N LYS A 378 -2.55 -4.00 -5.78
CA LYS A 378 -2.62 -3.94 -7.25
C LYS A 378 -3.54 -2.80 -7.70
N ALA A 379 -4.72 -2.68 -7.11
CA ALA A 379 -5.64 -1.57 -7.39
C ALA A 379 -5.03 -0.21 -7.03
N TRP A 380 -4.21 -0.13 -5.98
CA TRP A 380 -3.45 1.07 -5.66
C TRP A 380 -2.36 1.39 -6.68
N PHE A 381 -1.63 0.40 -7.19
CA PHE A 381 -0.67 0.61 -8.28
C PHE A 381 -1.35 1.09 -9.56
N GLU A 382 -2.51 0.54 -9.90
CA GLU A 382 -3.35 1.02 -11.01
C GLU A 382 -3.76 2.48 -10.77
N TYR A 383 -4.18 2.83 -9.55
CA TYR A 383 -4.48 4.22 -9.18
C TYR A 383 -3.28 5.15 -9.36
N VAL A 384 -2.08 4.72 -8.94
CA VAL A 384 -0.84 5.49 -9.13
C VAL A 384 -0.58 5.74 -10.61
N ASP A 385 -0.81 4.75 -11.47
CA ASP A 385 -0.61 4.88 -12.91
C ASP A 385 -1.62 5.87 -13.52
N PHE A 386 -2.92 5.74 -13.19
CA PHE A 386 -3.93 6.73 -13.60
C PHE A 386 -3.64 8.15 -13.09
N PHE A 387 -3.10 8.25 -11.86
CA PHE A 387 -2.71 9.53 -11.29
C PHE A 387 -1.53 10.16 -12.06
N ARG A 388 -0.53 9.36 -12.44
CA ARG A 388 0.62 9.78 -13.27
C ARG A 388 0.19 10.21 -14.67
N ASP A 389 -0.68 9.43 -15.31
CA ASP A 389 -1.23 9.70 -16.65
C ASP A 389 -2.07 10.98 -16.70
N SER A 390 -2.54 11.47 -15.55
CA SER A 390 -3.26 12.75 -15.41
C SER A 390 -2.33 13.97 -15.30
N ASP A 391 -1.13 13.91 -15.90
CA ASP A 391 -0.05 14.91 -15.86
C ASP A 391 0.46 15.27 -14.45
N ARG A 392 0.52 14.29 -13.54
CA ARG A 392 0.97 14.51 -12.15
C ARG A 392 2.21 13.72 -11.81
N VAL A 393 3.05 14.33 -10.98
CA VAL A 393 4.31 13.73 -10.58
C VAL A 393 4.12 12.94 -9.29
N PHE A 394 4.32 11.62 -9.38
CA PHE A 394 4.48 10.74 -8.22
C PHE A 394 5.60 9.75 -8.53
N SER A 395 6.82 9.98 -8.04
CA SER A 395 8.00 9.19 -8.41
C SER A 395 7.97 7.79 -7.80
N ASP A 396 8.77 6.86 -8.35
CA ASP A 396 8.95 5.54 -7.74
C ASP A 396 9.60 5.63 -6.34
N ASP A 397 10.40 6.67 -6.11
CA ASP A 397 10.91 7.03 -4.79
C ASP A 397 9.81 7.33 -3.77
N ALA A 398 8.74 8.01 -4.20
CA ALA A 398 7.59 8.33 -3.35
C ALA A 398 6.72 7.09 -3.10
N ILE A 399 6.60 6.17 -4.08
CA ILE A 399 5.96 4.86 -3.88
C ILE A 399 6.64 4.11 -2.72
N VAL A 400 7.98 4.01 -2.77
CA VAL A 400 8.76 3.31 -1.75
C VAL A 400 8.57 3.94 -0.38
N GLU A 401 8.64 5.27 -0.29
CA GLU A 401 8.41 6.00 0.97
C GLU A 401 7.00 5.79 1.52
N ALA A 402 5.98 5.84 0.66
CA ALA A 402 4.59 5.61 1.05
C ALA A 402 4.39 4.20 1.65
N LEU A 403 4.97 3.17 1.02
CA LEU A 403 4.90 1.78 1.49
C LEU A 403 5.60 1.60 2.84
N VAL A 404 6.80 2.17 3.00
CA VAL A 404 7.58 2.10 4.24
C VAL A 404 6.88 2.86 5.38
N GLN A 405 6.32 4.03 5.10
CA GLN A 405 5.55 4.79 6.09
C GLN A 405 4.29 4.04 6.55
N LYS A 406 3.58 3.39 5.63
CA LYS A 406 2.31 2.71 5.92
C LYS A 406 2.50 1.42 6.73
N SER A 407 3.52 0.63 6.40
CA SER A 407 3.63 -0.76 6.85
C SER A 407 4.89 -1.07 7.66
N GLY A 408 5.74 -0.06 7.90
CA GLY A 408 7.04 -0.22 8.55
C GLY A 408 8.10 -0.74 7.59
N GLN A 409 9.28 -1.10 8.12
CA GLN A 409 10.42 -1.42 7.26
C GLN A 409 10.38 -2.83 6.64
N GLN A 410 9.84 -3.83 7.35
CA GLN A 410 9.89 -5.23 6.93
C GLN A 410 8.75 -5.62 5.98
N ALA A 411 7.56 -5.02 6.15
CA ALA A 411 6.38 -5.38 5.37
C ALA A 411 6.49 -5.01 3.87
N PRO A 412 7.10 -3.89 3.44
CA PRO A 412 7.31 -3.59 2.03
C PRO A 412 8.11 -4.67 1.29
N ILE A 413 9.09 -5.30 1.95
CA ILE A 413 9.84 -6.43 1.40
C ILE A 413 8.88 -7.57 1.10
N ASN A 414 8.04 -7.94 2.07
CA ASN A 414 7.10 -9.05 1.92
C ASN A 414 6.05 -8.75 0.83
N PHE A 415 5.52 -7.53 0.76
CA PHE A 415 4.56 -7.13 -0.26
C PHE A 415 5.16 -7.17 -1.67
N LEU A 416 6.30 -6.51 -1.86
CA LEU A 416 6.95 -6.46 -3.17
C LEU A 416 7.48 -7.84 -3.59
N HIS A 417 7.94 -8.65 -2.64
CA HIS A 417 8.35 -10.03 -2.87
C HIS A 417 7.18 -10.91 -3.27
N TRP A 418 6.04 -10.78 -2.60
CA TRP A 418 4.84 -11.56 -2.92
C TRP A 418 4.30 -11.19 -4.29
N LEU A 419 4.20 -9.89 -4.59
CA LEU A 419 3.68 -9.39 -5.88
C LEU A 419 4.55 -9.80 -7.07
N ARG A 420 5.81 -10.22 -6.85
CA ARG A 420 6.66 -10.80 -7.91
C ARG A 420 6.04 -12.04 -8.54
N ARG A 421 5.16 -12.75 -7.82
CA ARG A 421 4.44 -13.91 -8.37
C ARG A 421 3.50 -13.53 -9.51
N GLU A 422 3.11 -12.26 -9.61
CA GLU A 422 2.32 -11.72 -10.70
C GLU A 422 3.22 -11.34 -11.88
N ASP A 423 3.11 -12.06 -12.99
CA ASP A 423 3.97 -11.90 -14.17
C ASP A 423 3.90 -10.49 -14.77
N ASP A 424 2.77 -9.80 -14.67
CA ASP A 424 2.54 -8.46 -15.22
C ASP A 424 3.22 -7.33 -14.43
N MET A 425 3.69 -7.61 -13.21
CA MET A 425 4.31 -6.58 -12.34
C MET A 425 5.80 -6.78 -12.08
N LYS A 426 6.40 -7.89 -12.54
CA LYS A 426 7.79 -8.28 -12.22
C LYS A 426 8.83 -7.17 -12.42
N ASP A 427 8.86 -6.55 -13.60
CA ASP A 427 9.89 -5.55 -13.94
C ASP A 427 9.76 -4.27 -13.12
N ARG A 428 8.52 -3.82 -12.88
CA ARG A 428 8.23 -2.67 -12.00
C ARG A 428 8.64 -2.98 -10.55
N LEU A 429 8.33 -4.18 -10.07
CA LEU A 429 8.64 -4.60 -8.70
C LEU A 429 10.14 -4.76 -8.48
N TYR A 430 10.90 -5.25 -9.46
CA TYR A 430 12.36 -5.25 -9.39
C TYR A 430 12.91 -3.84 -9.24
N SER A 431 12.38 -2.89 -10.00
CA SER A 431 12.80 -1.49 -9.91
C SER A 431 12.48 -0.88 -8.52
N LEU A 432 11.32 -1.19 -7.96
CA LEU A 432 10.93 -0.75 -6.62
C LEU A 432 11.72 -1.44 -5.51
N LEU A 433 12.02 -2.74 -5.63
CA LEU A 433 12.86 -3.49 -4.69
C LEU A 433 14.30 -2.94 -4.69
N GLN A 434 14.82 -2.63 -5.88
CA GLN A 434 16.13 -1.98 -6.03
C GLN A 434 16.15 -0.63 -5.30
N LEU A 435 15.15 0.23 -5.53
CA LEU A 435 15.04 1.52 -4.84
C LEU A 435 14.86 1.38 -3.32
N LEU A 436 14.06 0.40 -2.87
CA LEU A 436 13.86 0.10 -1.45
C LEU A 436 15.18 -0.27 -0.77
N VAL A 437 15.95 -1.17 -1.39
CA VAL A 437 17.23 -1.65 -0.88
C VAL A 437 18.30 -0.53 -0.93
N MET A 438 18.29 0.33 -1.95
CA MET A 438 19.18 1.50 -2.02
C MET A 438 18.89 2.50 -0.89
N LYS A 439 17.61 2.80 -0.62
CA LYS A 439 17.22 3.75 0.43
C LYS A 439 17.38 3.17 1.84
N TYR A 440 17.17 1.87 2.00
CA TYR A 440 17.20 1.18 3.30
C TYR A 440 18.06 -0.10 3.24
N PRO A 441 19.40 0.02 3.20
CA PRO A 441 20.29 -1.14 3.03
C PRO A 441 20.14 -2.24 4.10
N THR A 442 19.68 -1.89 5.30
CA THR A 442 19.38 -2.83 6.39
C THR A 442 18.28 -3.84 6.04
N MET A 443 17.42 -3.53 5.05
CA MET A 443 16.36 -4.40 4.57
C MET A 443 16.87 -5.53 3.66
N LEU A 444 18.08 -5.40 3.10
CA LEU A 444 18.64 -6.40 2.19
C LEU A 444 18.68 -7.79 2.82
N GLN A 445 19.10 -7.89 4.08
CA GLN A 445 19.21 -9.18 4.76
C GLN A 445 17.83 -9.86 4.93
N GLY A 446 16.79 -9.07 5.21
CA GLY A 446 15.41 -9.56 5.29
C GLY A 446 14.88 -10.05 3.94
N LEU A 447 15.19 -9.34 2.85
CA LEU A 447 14.87 -9.77 1.48
C LEU A 447 15.57 -11.09 1.14
N LEU A 448 16.88 -11.19 1.38
CA LEU A 448 17.66 -12.40 1.10
C LEU A 448 17.17 -13.61 1.90
N GLN A 449 16.83 -13.44 3.19
CA GLN A 449 16.24 -14.50 3.99
C GLN A 449 14.89 -14.98 3.43
N SER A 450 14.03 -14.06 3.01
CA SER A 450 12.74 -14.37 2.38
C SER A 450 12.93 -15.13 1.06
N CYS A 451 13.85 -14.68 0.21
CA CYS A 451 14.19 -15.38 -1.03
C CYS A 451 14.72 -16.80 -0.78
N LEU A 452 15.54 -16.99 0.25
CA LEU A 452 16.07 -18.31 0.60
C LEU A 452 14.95 -19.26 1.05
N ALA A 453 14.07 -18.77 1.92
CA ALA A 453 12.89 -19.50 2.40
C ALA A 453 11.97 -19.93 1.25
N GLU A 454 11.75 -19.07 0.25
CA GLU A 454 10.94 -19.38 -0.94
C GLU A 454 11.72 -20.08 -2.08
N HIS A 455 13.00 -20.36 -1.87
CA HIS A 455 13.83 -21.13 -2.78
C HIS A 455 14.10 -20.43 -4.12
N ILE A 456 14.23 -19.12 -4.07
CA ILE A 456 14.44 -18.28 -5.25
C ILE A 456 15.87 -18.46 -5.75
N SER A 457 16.01 -18.64 -7.07
CA SER A 457 17.32 -18.86 -7.67
C SER A 457 18.24 -17.64 -7.44
N PRO A 458 19.55 -17.84 -7.23
CA PRO A 458 20.45 -16.70 -7.06
C PRO A 458 20.49 -15.75 -8.27
N GLU A 459 20.25 -16.25 -9.49
CA GLU A 459 20.10 -15.42 -10.69
C GLU A 459 18.93 -14.44 -10.55
N GLU A 460 17.79 -14.90 -10.06
CA GLU A 460 16.61 -14.05 -9.90
C GLU A 460 16.80 -13.04 -8.77
N VAL A 461 17.39 -13.46 -7.65
CA VAL A 461 17.78 -12.53 -6.57
C VAL A 461 18.76 -11.48 -7.09
N PHE A 462 19.70 -11.86 -7.97
CA PHE A 462 20.64 -10.93 -8.58
C PHE A 462 19.92 -9.84 -9.38
N ARG A 463 18.77 -10.12 -9.99
CA ARG A 463 17.96 -9.11 -10.70
C ARG A 463 17.22 -8.16 -9.75
N MET A 464 16.86 -8.62 -8.55
CA MET A 464 16.14 -7.82 -7.55
C MET A 464 17.03 -6.83 -6.81
N ILE A 465 18.33 -7.10 -6.72
CA ILE A 465 19.26 -6.20 -6.01
C ILE A 465 19.84 -5.13 -6.94
N PRO A 466 20.04 -3.91 -6.44
CA PRO A 466 20.60 -2.79 -7.20
C PRO A 466 22.11 -2.98 -7.28
N VAL A 467 22.56 -3.88 -8.14
CA VAL A 467 23.98 -4.01 -8.50
C VAL A 467 24.15 -3.25 -9.80
N GLY A 468 24.61 -2.00 -9.68
CA GLY A 468 24.94 -1.16 -10.81
C GLY A 468 26.38 -1.40 -11.24
N VAL A 469 26.61 -1.55 -12.55
CA VAL A 469 27.95 -1.30 -13.10
C VAL A 469 27.90 0.08 -13.74
N LYS A 470 27.96 1.14 -12.92
CA LYS A 470 28.03 2.53 -13.39
C LYS A 470 29.22 3.27 -12.78
N ASP A 471 29.73 4.25 -13.54
CA ASP A 471 31.02 4.91 -13.33
C ASP A 471 31.21 5.57 -11.93
N ASP A 472 32.35 5.24 -11.35
CA ASP A 472 33.24 5.92 -10.41
C ASP A 472 32.75 6.53 -9.08
N ASN A 473 31.45 6.80 -8.82
CA ASN A 473 31.03 7.50 -7.57
C ASN A 473 30.01 6.79 -6.64
N GLU A 474 29.41 5.64 -6.99
CA GLU A 474 28.48 4.87 -6.11
C GLU A 474 29.10 3.58 -5.51
N VAL A 475 30.41 3.52 -5.60
CA VAL A 475 31.29 2.35 -5.45
C VAL A 475 31.12 1.53 -4.15
N LEU A 476 30.81 2.16 -3.01
CA LEU A 476 30.71 1.46 -1.71
C LEU A 476 29.41 0.65 -1.53
N THR A 477 28.30 1.11 -2.09
CA THR A 477 27.00 0.44 -1.96
C THR A 477 26.99 -0.86 -2.78
N ASP A 478 27.61 -0.86 -3.95
CA ASP A 478 27.70 -2.02 -4.82
C ASP A 478 28.51 -3.20 -4.22
N VAL A 479 29.53 -2.94 -3.40
CA VAL A 479 30.30 -4.01 -2.69
C VAL A 479 29.45 -4.72 -1.67
N PHE A 480 28.74 -3.95 -0.87
CA PHE A 480 27.90 -4.52 0.17
C PHE A 480 26.82 -5.41 -0.47
N MET A 481 26.17 -4.92 -1.53
CA MET A 481 25.12 -5.66 -2.25
C MET A 481 25.66 -6.95 -2.89
N ILE A 482 26.83 -6.90 -3.53
CA ILE A 482 27.41 -8.09 -4.17
C ILE A 482 27.97 -9.09 -3.16
N LYS A 483 28.56 -8.64 -2.05
CA LYS A 483 29.01 -9.53 -0.97
C LYS A 483 27.81 -10.27 -0.38
N ALA A 484 26.74 -9.56 -0.07
CA ALA A 484 25.51 -10.16 0.42
C ALA A 484 24.88 -11.15 -0.59
N TRP A 485 24.99 -10.87 -1.89
CA TRP A 485 24.56 -11.81 -2.92
C TRP A 485 25.45 -13.05 -3.01
N PHE A 486 26.77 -12.91 -2.90
CA PHE A 486 27.68 -14.06 -2.83
C PHE A 486 27.42 -14.92 -1.60
N GLU A 487 27.19 -14.30 -0.43
CA GLU A 487 26.75 -15.00 0.77
C GLU A 487 25.43 -15.74 0.53
N TYR A 488 24.45 -15.12 -0.13
CA TYR A 488 23.21 -15.78 -0.52
C TYR A 488 23.44 -17.00 -1.43
N VAL A 489 24.32 -16.88 -2.44
CA VAL A 489 24.71 -17.99 -3.31
C VAL A 489 25.30 -19.14 -2.51
N ASP A 490 26.15 -18.83 -1.53
CA ASP A 490 26.80 -19.84 -0.70
C ASP A 490 25.78 -20.53 0.23
N PHE A 491 24.90 -19.78 0.90
CA PHE A 491 23.79 -20.35 1.68
C PHE A 491 22.84 -21.20 0.81
N PHE A 492 22.57 -20.77 -0.42
CA PHE A 492 21.73 -21.53 -1.36
C PHE A 492 22.39 -22.85 -1.75
N ARG A 493 23.71 -22.86 -1.99
CA ARG A 493 24.51 -24.07 -2.27
C ARG A 493 24.55 -25.02 -1.09
N ASP A 494 24.77 -24.49 0.12
CA ASP A 494 24.82 -25.26 1.38
C ASP A 494 23.48 -25.92 1.72
N SER A 495 22.38 -25.45 1.12
CA SER A 495 21.05 -26.03 1.24
C SER A 495 20.78 -27.20 0.26
N ASP A 496 21.83 -27.91 -0.17
CA ASP A 496 21.83 -29.01 -1.16
C ASP A 496 21.31 -28.62 -2.57
N ARG A 497 21.52 -27.37 -2.99
CA ARG A 497 21.05 -26.87 -4.30
C ARG A 497 22.19 -26.56 -5.25
N VAL A 498 21.94 -26.77 -6.53
CA VAL A 498 22.95 -26.59 -7.57
C VAL A 498 22.87 -25.18 -8.14
N PHE A 499 23.91 -24.38 -7.90
CA PHE A 499 24.15 -23.12 -8.62
C PHE A 499 25.64 -23.01 -8.90
N SER A 500 26.08 -23.27 -10.13
CA SER A 500 27.51 -23.34 -10.47
C SER A 500 28.15 -21.95 -10.60
N ASP A 501 29.48 -21.89 -10.56
CA ASP A 501 30.21 -20.64 -10.86
C ASP A 501 29.99 -20.19 -12.32
N ASP A 502 29.72 -21.13 -13.24
CA ASP A 502 29.30 -20.82 -14.61
C ASP A 502 27.99 -20.03 -14.66
N ALA A 503 27.06 -20.32 -13.75
CA ALA A 503 25.78 -19.61 -13.64
C ALA A 503 25.95 -18.22 -13.03
N ILE A 504 26.91 -18.04 -12.10
CA ILE A 504 27.31 -16.71 -11.61
C ILE A 504 27.80 -15.84 -12.78
N VAL A 505 28.69 -16.38 -13.61
CA VAL A 505 29.23 -15.66 -14.78
C VAL A 505 28.13 -15.32 -15.79
N GLU A 506 27.20 -16.24 -16.04
CA GLU A 506 26.03 -15.96 -16.90
C GLU A 506 25.16 -14.84 -16.35
N ALA A 507 24.84 -14.87 -15.04
CA ALA A 507 24.03 -13.84 -14.41
C ALA A 507 24.68 -12.45 -14.52
N LEU A 508 26.00 -12.36 -14.32
CA LEU A 508 26.77 -11.12 -14.48
C LEU A 508 26.70 -10.58 -15.91
N VAL A 509 26.94 -11.45 -16.90
CA VAL A 509 26.95 -11.06 -18.33
C VAL A 509 25.55 -10.70 -18.82
N GLN A 510 24.52 -11.44 -18.39
CA GLN A 510 23.14 -11.13 -18.78
C GLN A 510 22.69 -9.76 -18.24
N LYS A 511 23.03 -9.42 -16.99
CA LYS A 511 22.58 -8.18 -16.36
C LYS A 511 23.32 -6.95 -16.85
N SER A 512 24.63 -7.05 -17.08
CA SER A 512 25.49 -5.88 -17.32
C SER A 512 26.13 -5.85 -18.73
N GLY A 513 25.88 -6.87 -19.54
CA GLY A 513 26.50 -7.04 -20.86
C GLY A 513 27.88 -7.68 -20.78
N GLN A 514 28.59 -7.71 -21.91
CA GLN A 514 29.84 -8.45 -22.03
C GLN A 514 31.06 -7.76 -21.40
N GLN A 515 31.14 -6.43 -21.49
CA GLN A 515 32.34 -5.70 -21.05
C GLN A 515 32.30 -5.28 -19.57
N ALA A 516 31.12 -5.01 -19.04
CA ALA A 516 30.92 -4.53 -17.67
C ALA A 516 31.36 -5.54 -16.58
N PRO A 517 31.15 -6.87 -16.71
CA PRO A 517 31.61 -7.85 -15.74
C PRO A 517 33.13 -7.86 -15.52
N ILE A 518 33.91 -7.52 -16.56
CA ILE A 518 35.37 -7.44 -16.45
C ILE A 518 35.74 -6.33 -15.48
N ASN A 519 35.26 -5.11 -15.73
CA ASN A 519 35.54 -3.96 -14.88
C ASN A 519 35.01 -4.18 -13.46
N PHE A 520 33.82 -4.76 -13.34
CA PHE A 520 33.17 -5.04 -12.06
C PHE A 520 33.92 -6.07 -11.21
N LEU A 521 34.26 -7.24 -11.78
CA LEU A 521 35.04 -8.26 -11.07
C LEU A 521 36.48 -7.80 -10.80
N HIS A 522 37.06 -7.04 -11.72
CA HIS A 522 38.38 -6.44 -11.55
C HIS A 522 38.40 -5.43 -10.41
N TRP A 523 37.32 -4.65 -10.28
CA TRP A 523 37.16 -3.68 -9.20
C TRP A 523 37.01 -4.35 -7.83
N LEU A 524 36.16 -5.38 -7.74
CA LEU A 524 35.95 -6.15 -6.49
C LEU A 524 37.21 -6.86 -5.98
N ARG A 525 38.21 -7.07 -6.84
CA ARG A 525 39.51 -7.67 -6.45
C ARG A 525 40.26 -6.83 -5.42
N ARG A 526 39.93 -5.55 -5.27
CA ARG A 526 40.49 -4.69 -4.21
C ARG A 526 40.13 -5.19 -2.80
N GLU A 527 39.09 -6.02 -2.68
CA GLU A 527 38.68 -6.66 -1.44
C GLU A 527 39.48 -7.97 -1.23
N ASP A 528 40.35 -7.97 -0.21
CA ASP A 528 41.28 -9.08 0.05
C ASP A 528 40.59 -10.44 0.31
N ASP A 529 39.40 -10.43 0.91
CA ASP A 529 38.62 -11.61 1.28
C ASP A 529 37.97 -12.32 0.08
N MET A 530 37.88 -11.66 -1.09
CA MET A 530 37.23 -12.22 -2.29
C MET A 530 38.19 -12.54 -3.44
N LYS A 531 39.49 -12.21 -3.31
CA LYS A 531 40.47 -12.28 -4.42
C LYS A 531 40.48 -13.61 -5.16
N ASP A 532 40.60 -14.74 -4.45
CA ASP A 532 40.71 -16.06 -5.08
C ASP A 532 39.43 -16.48 -5.82
N ARG A 533 38.26 -16.17 -5.25
CA ARG A 533 36.96 -16.40 -5.89
C ARG A 533 36.83 -15.54 -7.15
N LEU A 534 37.22 -14.28 -7.07
CA LEU A 534 37.14 -13.35 -8.21
C LEU A 534 38.12 -13.73 -9.33
N TYR A 535 39.32 -14.20 -9.00
CA TYR A 535 40.23 -14.75 -10.00
C TYR A 535 39.62 -15.95 -10.73
N SER A 536 38.99 -16.85 -9.98
CA SER A 536 38.31 -18.02 -10.55
C SER A 536 37.16 -17.59 -11.48
N LEU A 537 36.36 -16.60 -11.07
CA LEU A 537 35.27 -16.05 -11.89
C LEU A 537 35.78 -15.31 -13.14
N LEU A 538 36.88 -14.55 -13.04
CA LEU A 538 37.51 -13.88 -14.18
C LEU A 538 38.08 -14.89 -15.18
N GLN A 539 38.72 -15.97 -14.70
CA GLN A 539 39.18 -17.07 -15.54
C GLN A 539 38.01 -17.71 -16.29
N LEU A 540 36.92 -18.04 -15.58
CA LEU A 540 35.71 -18.63 -16.16
C LEU A 540 35.05 -17.68 -17.18
N LEU A 541 34.98 -16.39 -16.88
CA LEU A 541 34.44 -15.37 -17.77
C LEU A 541 35.20 -15.34 -19.11
N VAL A 542 36.54 -15.31 -19.07
CA VAL A 542 37.36 -15.29 -20.29
C VAL A 542 37.36 -16.65 -20.99
N MET A 543 37.23 -17.76 -20.26
CA MET A 543 37.04 -19.08 -20.88
C MET A 543 35.74 -19.16 -21.68
N LYS A 544 34.65 -18.62 -21.13
CA LYS A 544 33.32 -18.66 -21.72
C LYS A 544 33.15 -17.64 -22.84
N TYR A 545 33.77 -16.47 -22.71
CA TYR A 545 33.74 -15.39 -23.68
C TYR A 545 35.16 -14.95 -24.07
N PRO A 546 35.86 -15.69 -24.96
CA PRO A 546 37.26 -15.43 -25.29
C PRO A 546 37.57 -14.04 -25.86
N THR A 547 36.57 -13.37 -26.45
CA THR A 547 36.68 -12.01 -26.97
C THR A 547 36.94 -10.98 -25.86
N MET A 548 36.61 -11.28 -24.61
CA MET A 548 36.81 -10.42 -23.45
C MET A 548 38.26 -10.33 -22.97
N LEU A 549 39.13 -11.27 -23.37
CA LEU A 549 40.52 -11.32 -22.89
C LEU A 549 41.27 -10.00 -23.14
N GLN A 550 41.12 -9.40 -24.32
CA GLN A 550 41.79 -8.14 -24.63
C GLN A 550 41.30 -7.00 -23.74
N GLY A 551 39.99 -6.95 -23.45
CA GLY A 551 39.41 -5.96 -22.55
C GLY A 551 39.94 -6.08 -21.13
N LEU A 552 40.06 -7.32 -20.62
CA LEU A 552 40.68 -7.60 -19.31
C LEU A 552 42.14 -7.14 -19.27
N LEU A 553 42.95 -7.51 -20.29
CA LEU A 553 44.35 -7.12 -20.34
C LEU A 553 44.54 -5.59 -20.41
N GLN A 554 43.69 -4.88 -21.16
CA GLN A 554 43.72 -3.42 -21.20
C GLN A 554 43.36 -2.80 -19.84
N SER A 555 42.33 -3.31 -19.16
CA SER A 555 41.95 -2.86 -17.81
C SER A 555 43.07 -3.10 -16.78
N CYS A 556 43.68 -4.28 -16.79
CA CYS A 556 44.83 -4.59 -15.93
C CYS A 556 46.02 -3.67 -16.19
N LEU A 557 46.25 -3.24 -17.44
CA LEU A 557 47.35 -2.33 -17.78
C LEU A 557 47.08 -0.92 -17.23
N ALA A 558 45.84 -0.44 -17.36
CA ALA A 558 45.41 0.86 -16.87
C ALA A 558 45.54 0.97 -15.34
N GLU A 559 45.25 -0.10 -14.60
CA GLU A 559 45.34 -0.13 -13.13
C GLU A 559 46.71 -0.59 -12.59
N HIS A 560 47.74 -0.68 -13.45
CA HIS A 560 49.12 -1.01 -13.06
C HIS A 560 49.28 -2.38 -12.38
N ILE A 561 48.54 -3.38 -12.85
CA ILE A 561 48.55 -4.72 -12.26
C ILE A 561 49.79 -5.49 -12.66
N SER A 562 50.44 -6.14 -11.70
CA SER A 562 51.67 -6.88 -11.98
C SER A 562 51.41 -8.04 -12.96
N PRO A 563 52.35 -8.36 -13.86
CA PRO A 563 52.16 -9.49 -14.77
C PRO A 563 52.00 -10.84 -14.07
N GLU A 564 52.57 -11.02 -12.87
CA GLU A 564 52.31 -12.21 -12.03
C GLU A 564 50.82 -12.34 -11.69
N GLU A 565 50.20 -11.25 -11.26
CA GLU A 565 48.81 -11.24 -10.88
C GLU A 565 47.89 -11.38 -12.09
N VAL A 566 48.24 -10.76 -13.22
CA VAL A 566 47.52 -10.97 -14.48
C VAL A 566 47.60 -12.43 -14.92
N PHE A 567 48.74 -13.11 -14.71
CA PHE A 567 48.86 -14.54 -15.00
C PHE A 567 47.80 -15.35 -14.25
N ARG A 568 47.52 -15.02 -12.98
CA ARG A 568 46.53 -15.71 -12.15
C ARG A 568 45.10 -15.57 -12.65
N VAL A 569 44.76 -14.56 -13.45
CA VAL A 569 43.42 -14.43 -14.07
C VAL A 569 43.36 -15.01 -15.49
N MET A 570 44.49 -15.43 -16.06
CA MET A 570 44.51 -16.03 -17.38
C MET A 570 43.84 -17.41 -17.36
N PRO A 571 43.03 -17.74 -18.37
CA PRO A 571 42.42 -19.08 -18.51
C PRO A 571 43.42 -20.24 -18.47
N ILE A 572 44.69 -19.98 -18.78
CA ILE A 572 45.76 -20.98 -18.77
C ILE A 572 45.91 -21.57 -17.37
N VAL A 573 45.73 -20.81 -16.29
CA VAL A 573 45.93 -21.32 -14.93
C VAL A 573 44.91 -22.40 -14.57
N ALA A 574 43.66 -22.26 -15.02
CA ALA A 574 42.61 -23.27 -14.84
C ALA A 574 42.80 -24.53 -15.71
N MET A 575 43.62 -24.46 -16.76
CA MET A 575 43.84 -25.61 -17.64
C MET A 575 44.70 -26.66 -16.95
N LYS A 576 44.29 -27.93 -17.04
CA LYS A 576 45.02 -29.09 -16.52
C LYS A 576 46.50 -29.04 -16.98
N ARG A 577 47.42 -29.47 -16.11
CA ARG A 577 48.82 -29.65 -16.48
C ARG A 577 48.93 -30.62 -17.65
N ILE A 578 49.77 -30.26 -18.61
CA ILE A 578 49.85 -30.90 -19.92
C ILE A 578 51.19 -31.60 -20.05
N THR A 579 51.11 -32.82 -20.55
CA THR A 579 52.25 -33.64 -20.92
C THR A 579 52.58 -33.48 -22.40
N PRO A 580 53.82 -33.74 -22.82
CA PRO A 580 54.19 -33.74 -24.24
C PRO A 580 53.35 -34.69 -25.12
N ALA A 581 52.63 -35.65 -24.53
CA ALA A 581 51.76 -36.60 -25.22
C ALA A 581 50.35 -36.05 -25.55
N ASP A 582 49.99 -34.88 -25.04
CA ASP A 582 48.66 -34.29 -25.24
C ASP A 582 48.47 -33.69 -26.66
N ASN A 583 47.20 -33.60 -27.07
CA ASN A 583 46.80 -33.22 -28.43
C ASN A 583 47.37 -31.85 -28.88
N LYS A 584 47.93 -31.80 -30.10
CA LYS A 584 48.47 -30.61 -30.78
C LYS A 584 47.53 -29.39 -30.75
N TYR A 585 46.22 -29.59 -30.75
CA TYR A 585 45.24 -28.50 -30.67
C TYR A 585 45.21 -27.82 -29.30
N VAL A 586 45.36 -28.57 -28.22
CA VAL A 586 45.38 -28.05 -26.84
C VAL A 586 46.64 -27.21 -26.62
N TRP A 587 47.79 -27.72 -27.09
CA TRP A 587 49.04 -26.98 -27.09
C TRP A 587 48.95 -25.66 -27.87
N ARG A 588 48.31 -25.65 -29.04
CA ARG A 588 48.15 -24.42 -29.84
C ARG A 588 47.36 -23.35 -29.10
N ASP A 589 46.28 -23.72 -28.41
CA ASP A 589 45.44 -22.76 -27.70
C ASP A 589 46.13 -22.18 -26.45
N ILE A 590 46.90 -22.99 -25.73
CA ILE A 590 47.70 -22.51 -24.59
C ILE A 590 48.80 -21.57 -25.03
N ILE A 591 49.52 -21.89 -26.11
CA ILE A 591 50.57 -21.02 -26.67
C ILE A 591 49.97 -19.66 -27.03
N ARG A 592 48.78 -19.65 -27.66
CA ARG A 592 48.10 -18.40 -28.02
C ARG A 592 47.83 -17.54 -26.78
N LYS A 593 47.21 -18.13 -25.75
CA LYS A 593 46.91 -17.41 -24.50
C LYS A 593 48.18 -16.96 -23.77
N LEU A 594 49.27 -17.73 -23.85
CA LEU A 594 50.53 -17.40 -23.20
C LEU A 594 51.22 -16.25 -23.93
N LYS A 595 51.09 -16.24 -25.25
CA LYS A 595 51.50 -15.10 -26.07
C LYS A 595 50.71 -13.86 -25.67
N ASP A 596 49.39 -13.94 -25.50
CA ASP A 596 48.57 -12.81 -25.05
C ASP A 596 49.06 -12.26 -23.68
N TRP A 597 49.38 -13.14 -22.72
CA TRP A 597 49.99 -12.73 -21.44
C TRP A 597 51.40 -12.13 -21.60
N TYR A 598 52.23 -12.71 -22.46
CA TYR A 598 53.59 -12.22 -22.69
C TYR A 598 53.61 -10.87 -23.42
N ASP A 599 52.68 -10.67 -24.35
CA ASP A 599 52.46 -9.38 -25.02
C ASP A 599 52.03 -8.33 -23.98
N TYR A 600 51.20 -8.71 -22.99
CA TYR A 600 50.90 -7.87 -21.83
C TYR A 600 52.16 -7.56 -20.99
N VAL A 601 53.02 -8.55 -20.69
CA VAL A 601 54.30 -8.32 -19.98
C VAL A 601 55.14 -7.27 -20.72
N LYS A 602 55.22 -7.35 -22.05
CA LYS A 602 55.99 -6.40 -22.86
C LYS A 602 55.40 -4.99 -22.82
N LEU A 603 54.08 -4.87 -22.91
CA LEU A 603 53.40 -3.59 -22.76
C LEU A 603 53.60 -3.01 -21.35
N PHE A 604 53.48 -3.82 -20.31
CA PHE A 604 53.71 -3.43 -18.93
C PHE A 604 55.15 -2.96 -18.71
N GLN A 605 56.15 -3.69 -19.22
CA GLN A 605 57.56 -3.29 -19.19
C GLN A 605 57.80 -1.93 -19.86
N HIS A 606 57.13 -1.69 -21.00
CA HIS A 606 57.24 -0.44 -21.75
C HIS A 606 56.63 0.74 -20.99
N VAL A 607 55.44 0.56 -20.40
CA VAL A 607 54.72 1.63 -19.69
C VAL A 607 55.34 1.92 -18.31
N HIS A 608 55.85 0.89 -17.61
CA HIS A 608 56.30 0.98 -16.22
C HIS A 608 57.82 0.84 -16.04
N GLN A 609 58.64 1.10 -17.07
CA GLN A 609 60.11 1.15 -16.99
C GLN A 609 60.77 -0.16 -16.46
N ASN A 610 60.52 -1.30 -17.10
CA ASN A 610 61.24 -2.57 -16.86
C ASN A 610 61.20 -3.11 -15.41
N VAL A 611 60.13 -2.85 -14.65
CA VAL A 611 59.97 -3.35 -13.27
C VAL A 611 59.79 -4.89 -13.18
N PHE A 612 59.46 -5.56 -14.29
CA PHE A 612 59.25 -7.00 -14.37
C PHE A 612 60.20 -7.59 -15.42
N ASN A 613 61.23 -8.36 -15.04
CA ASN A 613 62.30 -8.80 -15.94
C ASN A 613 62.17 -10.28 -16.36
N ASP A 614 63.13 -10.77 -17.17
CA ASP A 614 63.10 -12.15 -17.69
C ASP A 614 63.12 -13.22 -16.56
N ASN A 615 63.76 -12.95 -15.42
CA ASN A 615 63.71 -13.85 -14.25
C ASN A 615 62.32 -13.91 -13.64
N ASP A 616 61.61 -12.79 -13.56
CA ASP A 616 60.26 -12.73 -12.99
C ASP A 616 59.27 -13.51 -13.88
N VAL A 617 59.43 -13.40 -15.21
CA VAL A 617 58.66 -14.22 -16.17
C VAL A 617 58.91 -15.71 -15.95
N VAL A 618 60.17 -16.13 -15.86
CA VAL A 618 60.54 -17.54 -15.63
C VAL A 618 59.97 -18.03 -14.30
N LYS A 619 60.09 -17.23 -13.23
CA LYS A 619 59.56 -17.55 -11.91
C LYS A 619 58.05 -17.79 -11.96
N VAL A 620 57.28 -16.88 -12.57
CA VAL A 620 55.82 -17.04 -12.70
C VAL A 620 55.44 -18.31 -13.45
N LEU A 621 56.13 -18.62 -14.56
CA LEU A 621 55.87 -19.83 -15.32
C LEU A 621 56.19 -21.10 -14.50
N VAL A 622 57.29 -21.11 -13.76
CA VAL A 622 57.67 -22.26 -12.92
C VAL A 622 56.70 -22.44 -11.76
N ASP A 623 56.39 -21.37 -11.02
CA ASP A 623 55.54 -21.42 -9.83
C ASP A 623 54.12 -21.91 -10.17
N ASN A 624 53.60 -21.55 -11.35
CA ASN A 624 52.23 -21.92 -11.74
C ASN A 624 52.14 -23.18 -12.62
N ARG A 625 53.11 -23.42 -13.51
CA ARG A 625 53.04 -24.47 -14.54
C ARG A 625 54.14 -25.53 -14.42
N GLY A 626 55.13 -25.31 -13.58
CA GLY A 626 56.27 -26.21 -13.37
C GLY A 626 57.33 -26.09 -14.47
N VAL A 627 58.53 -26.60 -14.18
CA VAL A 627 59.73 -26.46 -15.02
C VAL A 627 59.54 -27.05 -16.41
N SER A 628 58.93 -28.24 -16.51
CA SER A 628 58.75 -28.93 -17.79
C SER A 628 57.84 -28.17 -18.76
N GLU A 629 56.71 -27.63 -18.28
CA GLU A 629 55.82 -26.83 -19.13
C GLU A 629 56.44 -25.47 -19.47
N ALA A 630 57.08 -24.81 -18.50
CA ALA A 630 57.80 -23.57 -18.73
C ALA A 630 58.85 -23.74 -19.85
N MET A 631 59.62 -24.83 -19.85
CA MET A 631 60.57 -25.15 -20.92
C MET A 631 59.89 -25.26 -22.29
N VAL A 632 58.77 -25.98 -22.37
CA VAL A 632 58.03 -26.17 -23.63
C VAL A 632 57.51 -24.81 -24.12
N PHE A 633 56.94 -24.00 -23.24
CA PHE A 633 56.46 -22.66 -23.58
C PHE A 633 57.56 -21.76 -24.11
N LEU A 634 58.70 -21.69 -23.41
CA LEU A 634 59.83 -20.89 -23.86
C LEU A 634 60.33 -21.38 -25.21
N THR A 635 60.45 -22.70 -25.41
CA THR A 635 60.86 -23.25 -26.72
C THR A 635 59.89 -22.86 -27.84
N LEU A 636 58.59 -22.86 -27.57
CA LEU A 636 57.56 -22.50 -28.56
C LEU A 636 57.55 -20.99 -28.84
N LEU A 637 57.77 -20.17 -27.82
CA LEU A 637 57.93 -18.72 -27.95
C LEU A 637 59.13 -18.38 -28.85
N GLY A 638 60.24 -19.12 -28.71
CA GLY A 638 61.45 -18.94 -29.52
C GLY A 638 61.31 -19.34 -30.99
N ARG A 639 60.16 -19.90 -31.41
CA ARG A 639 59.85 -20.10 -32.83
C ARG A 639 59.46 -18.81 -33.54
N ASP A 640 59.04 -17.79 -32.80
CA ASP A 640 58.88 -16.43 -33.32
C ASP A 640 60.29 -15.81 -33.47
N PRO A 641 60.74 -15.47 -34.69
CA PRO A 641 62.08 -14.92 -34.91
C PRO A 641 62.38 -13.68 -34.06
N ASN A 642 61.36 -12.88 -33.73
CA ASN A 642 61.52 -11.66 -32.94
C ASN A 642 61.71 -11.94 -31.44
N LEU A 643 61.35 -13.14 -30.98
CA LEU A 643 61.42 -13.52 -29.56
C LEU A 643 62.47 -14.60 -29.29
N LYS A 644 63.17 -15.10 -30.32
CA LYS A 644 64.17 -16.16 -30.23
C LYS A 644 65.23 -15.87 -29.17
N ASP A 645 65.91 -14.73 -29.26
CA ASP A 645 66.98 -14.38 -28.31
C ASP A 645 66.46 -14.24 -26.88
N THR A 646 65.23 -13.76 -26.71
CA THR A 646 64.61 -13.61 -25.38
C THR A 646 64.20 -14.96 -24.79
N SER A 647 63.64 -15.84 -25.61
CA SER A 647 63.37 -17.23 -25.24
C SER A 647 64.66 -17.96 -24.86
N ASP A 648 65.75 -17.77 -25.62
CA ASP A 648 67.04 -18.40 -25.36
C ASP A 648 67.60 -17.96 -24.00
N ARG A 649 67.55 -16.66 -23.69
CA ARG A 649 67.92 -16.14 -22.36
C ARG A 649 67.05 -16.73 -21.26
N MET A 650 65.73 -16.75 -21.41
CA MET A 650 64.82 -17.33 -20.40
C MET A 650 65.04 -18.83 -20.18
N ARG A 651 65.38 -19.59 -21.23
CA ARG A 651 65.72 -21.01 -21.11
C ARG A 651 67.05 -21.22 -20.37
N GLN A 652 68.04 -20.37 -20.62
CA GLN A 652 69.29 -20.37 -19.88
C GLN A 652 69.08 -20.01 -18.40
N LEU A 653 68.22 -19.02 -18.12
CA LEU A 653 67.83 -18.68 -16.75
C LEU A 653 67.13 -19.85 -16.05
N LEU A 654 66.20 -20.52 -16.74
CA LEU A 654 65.53 -21.70 -16.21
C LEU A 654 66.50 -22.86 -15.93
N MET A 655 67.46 -23.11 -16.83
CA MET A 655 68.51 -24.10 -16.62
C MET A 655 69.41 -23.74 -15.43
N LYS A 656 69.69 -22.45 -15.22
CA LYS A 656 70.48 -21.95 -14.09
C LYS A 656 69.77 -22.15 -12.76
N THR A 657 68.47 -21.89 -12.69
CA THR A 657 67.69 -21.92 -11.45
C THR A 657 67.14 -23.31 -11.11
N HIS A 658 66.83 -24.14 -12.11
CA HIS A 658 66.26 -25.49 -11.94
C HIS A 658 66.96 -26.55 -12.82
N PRO A 659 68.29 -26.75 -12.67
CA PRO A 659 69.07 -27.60 -13.58
C PRO A 659 68.64 -29.07 -13.57
N LYS A 660 68.24 -29.62 -12.42
CA LYS A 660 67.88 -31.04 -12.31
C LYS A 660 66.58 -31.33 -13.06
N GLU A 661 65.54 -30.57 -12.76
CA GLU A 661 64.21 -30.70 -13.36
C GLU A 661 64.24 -30.39 -14.86
N MET A 662 65.05 -29.42 -15.27
CA MET A 662 65.23 -29.06 -16.68
C MET A 662 65.91 -30.20 -17.47
N LEU A 663 66.99 -30.78 -16.94
CA LEU A 663 67.68 -31.91 -17.58
C LEU A 663 66.80 -33.17 -17.63
N GLU A 664 66.04 -33.44 -16.58
CA GLU A 664 65.06 -34.55 -16.58
C GLU A 664 63.97 -34.31 -17.64
N SER A 665 63.47 -33.08 -17.76
CA SER A 665 62.51 -32.69 -18.80
C SER A 665 63.08 -32.85 -20.21
N CYS A 666 64.32 -32.41 -20.47
CA CYS A 666 65.02 -32.64 -21.73
C CYS A 666 65.13 -34.13 -22.07
N LEU A 667 65.46 -34.95 -21.06
CA LEU A 667 65.65 -36.39 -21.22
C LEU A 667 64.32 -37.08 -21.52
N MET A 668 63.23 -36.67 -20.89
CA MET A 668 61.89 -37.20 -21.17
C MET A 668 61.39 -36.81 -22.56
N ALA A 669 61.80 -35.64 -23.08
CA ALA A 669 61.45 -35.14 -24.41
C ALA A 669 62.40 -35.61 -25.53
N ASP A 670 63.32 -36.55 -25.25
CA ASP A 670 64.30 -37.09 -26.21
C ASP A 670 65.14 -36.02 -26.93
N ARG A 671 65.50 -34.93 -26.25
CA ARG A 671 66.34 -33.89 -26.83
C ARG A 671 67.79 -34.32 -26.95
N SER A 672 68.40 -34.10 -28.11
CA SER A 672 69.81 -34.46 -28.29
C SER A 672 70.72 -33.62 -27.38
N PRO A 673 71.85 -34.17 -26.91
CA PRO A 673 72.82 -33.40 -26.14
C PRO A 673 73.35 -32.16 -26.88
N ASP A 674 73.38 -32.19 -28.22
CA ASP A 674 73.75 -31.06 -29.08
C ASP A 674 72.79 -29.88 -28.94
N GLU A 675 71.51 -30.12 -28.65
CA GLU A 675 70.55 -29.04 -28.36
C GLU A 675 70.68 -28.55 -26.91
N VAL A 676 70.86 -29.48 -25.98
CA VAL A 676 70.87 -29.17 -24.54
C VAL A 676 72.09 -28.35 -24.15
N ILE A 677 73.24 -28.53 -24.81
CA ILE A 677 74.43 -27.76 -24.53
C ILE A 677 74.14 -26.26 -24.63
N TRP A 678 73.45 -25.80 -25.68
CA TRP A 678 73.12 -24.38 -25.88
C TRP A 678 72.22 -23.76 -24.80
N MET A 679 71.54 -24.59 -24.01
CA MET A 679 70.69 -24.14 -22.89
C MET A 679 71.48 -23.93 -21.59
N ILE A 680 72.72 -24.40 -21.52
CA ILE A 680 73.56 -24.27 -20.31
C ILE A 680 74.22 -22.90 -20.30
N PRO A 681 74.08 -22.09 -19.26
CA PRO A 681 74.46 -20.67 -19.25
C PRO A 681 75.98 -20.47 -19.07
N ILE A 682 76.77 -20.86 -20.07
CA ILE A 682 78.24 -20.70 -20.07
C ILE A 682 78.61 -19.37 -20.76
N SER A 683 79.32 -18.51 -20.04
CA SER A 683 79.84 -17.23 -20.52
C SER A 683 81.37 -17.25 -20.60
N LEU A 684 81.90 -17.36 -21.82
CA LEU A 684 83.35 -17.37 -22.05
C LEU A 684 84.06 -16.06 -21.66
N ASN A 685 83.31 -14.96 -21.53
CA ASN A 685 83.85 -13.63 -21.24
C ASN A 685 83.88 -13.28 -19.75
N HIS A 686 83.15 -14.03 -18.92
CA HIS A 686 82.94 -13.67 -17.51
C HIS A 686 83.23 -14.82 -16.55
N ASP A 687 83.12 -16.07 -16.99
CA ASP A 687 83.26 -17.22 -16.13
C ASP A 687 84.73 -17.68 -16.06
N THR A 688 85.16 -18.08 -14.88
CA THR A 688 86.46 -18.73 -14.69
C THR A 688 86.43 -20.16 -15.24
N TRP A 689 87.60 -20.74 -15.58
CA TRP A 689 87.69 -22.13 -16.04
C TRP A 689 87.00 -23.14 -15.09
N ILE A 690 87.03 -22.87 -13.79
CA ILE A 690 86.39 -23.71 -12.76
C ILE A 690 84.86 -23.62 -12.85
N GLU A 691 84.31 -22.42 -13.08
CA GLU A 691 82.87 -22.22 -13.25
C GLU A 691 82.38 -22.86 -14.55
N ILE A 692 83.14 -22.74 -15.64
CA ILE A 692 82.81 -23.37 -16.92
C ILE A 692 82.84 -24.90 -16.81
N ASP A 693 83.86 -25.50 -16.17
CA ASP A 693 83.92 -26.95 -15.94
C ASP A 693 82.72 -27.44 -15.11
N LYS A 694 82.33 -26.69 -14.07
CA LYS A 694 81.17 -27.04 -13.24
C LYS A 694 79.87 -27.11 -14.06
N GLU A 695 79.63 -26.14 -14.93
CA GLU A 695 78.45 -26.12 -15.80
C GLU A 695 78.53 -27.20 -16.90
N LEU A 696 79.72 -27.45 -17.46
CA LEU A 696 79.93 -28.53 -18.43
C LEU A 696 79.76 -29.92 -17.83
N ARG A 697 80.06 -30.12 -16.54
CA ARG A 697 79.77 -31.39 -15.84
C ARG A 697 78.28 -31.67 -15.72
N VAL A 698 77.45 -30.63 -15.58
CA VAL A 698 75.98 -30.75 -15.59
C VAL A 698 75.51 -31.26 -16.95
N TRP A 699 76.08 -30.72 -18.05
CA TRP A 699 75.85 -31.24 -19.40
C TRP A 699 76.32 -32.68 -19.58
N TYR A 700 77.53 -33.00 -19.11
CA TYR A 700 78.12 -34.33 -19.23
C TYR A 700 77.27 -35.39 -18.52
N GLY A 701 76.75 -35.05 -17.33
CA GLY A 701 75.79 -35.89 -16.61
C GLY A 701 74.51 -36.17 -17.41
N TYR A 702 74.02 -35.19 -18.18
CA TYR A 702 72.91 -35.37 -19.12
C TYR A 702 73.28 -36.31 -20.26
N VAL A 703 74.44 -36.12 -20.90
CA VAL A 703 74.92 -36.94 -22.02
C VAL A 703 74.99 -38.42 -21.64
N ILE A 704 75.50 -38.73 -20.44
CA ILE A 704 75.55 -40.10 -19.92
C ILE A 704 74.14 -40.70 -19.81
N ARG A 705 73.19 -39.97 -19.20
CA ARG A 705 71.81 -40.43 -19.04
C ARG A 705 71.10 -40.57 -20.38
N PHE A 706 71.35 -39.68 -21.33
CA PHE A 706 70.82 -39.75 -22.69
C PHE A 706 71.34 -40.99 -23.42
N ARG A 707 72.65 -41.28 -23.36
CA ARG A 707 73.25 -42.51 -23.93
C ARG A 707 72.64 -43.78 -23.34
N GLN A 708 72.41 -43.81 -22.04
CA GLN A 708 71.75 -44.92 -21.34
C GLN A 708 70.30 -45.14 -21.83
N LYS A 709 69.57 -44.07 -22.12
CA LYS A 709 68.18 -44.12 -22.63
C LYS A 709 68.11 -44.49 -24.12
N ALA A 710 68.98 -43.90 -24.94
CA ALA A 710 68.96 -44.00 -26.41
C ALA A 710 69.83 -45.15 -26.96
N GLY A 711 70.43 -46.00 -26.12
CA GLY A 711 71.18 -47.18 -26.57
C GLY A 711 72.55 -46.89 -27.20
N ASN A 712 73.30 -45.90 -26.68
CA ASN A 712 74.63 -45.47 -27.16
C ASN A 712 74.68 -44.85 -28.59
N GLU A 713 73.57 -44.37 -29.14
CA GLU A 713 73.57 -43.70 -30.46
C GLU A 713 74.35 -42.37 -30.49
N TYR A 714 74.55 -41.72 -29.34
CA TYR A 714 75.34 -40.48 -29.22
C TYR A 714 76.80 -40.80 -28.84
N THR A 715 77.73 -40.70 -29.80
CA THR A 715 79.14 -41.12 -29.63
C THR A 715 80.02 -40.07 -28.95
N ASP A 716 81.27 -40.42 -28.63
CA ASP A 716 82.27 -39.47 -28.14
C ASP A 716 82.65 -38.43 -29.21
N ASP A 717 82.61 -38.80 -30.50
CA ASP A 717 82.76 -37.86 -31.62
C ASP A 717 81.62 -36.82 -31.65
N SER A 718 80.37 -37.24 -31.43
CA SER A 718 79.23 -36.32 -31.34
C SER A 718 79.36 -35.37 -30.15
N PHE A 719 79.83 -35.89 -29.01
CA PHE A 719 80.07 -35.11 -27.79
C PHE A 719 81.15 -34.02 -28.01
N VAL A 720 82.29 -34.37 -28.60
CA VAL A 720 83.33 -33.38 -28.94
C VAL A 720 82.84 -32.42 -30.02
N GLY A 721 82.12 -32.94 -31.02
CA GLY A 721 81.51 -32.13 -32.08
C GLY A 721 80.61 -31.03 -31.54
N ALA A 722 79.78 -31.31 -30.53
CA ALA A 722 78.91 -30.31 -29.91
C ALA A 722 79.69 -29.22 -29.16
N LEU A 723 80.76 -29.58 -28.45
CA LEU A 723 81.64 -28.62 -27.78
C LEU A 723 82.34 -27.70 -28.78
N VAL A 724 82.89 -28.28 -29.84
CA VAL A 724 83.55 -27.53 -30.92
C VAL A 724 82.56 -26.62 -31.64
N GLN A 725 81.35 -27.12 -31.92
CA GLN A 725 80.30 -26.33 -32.56
C GLN A 725 79.88 -25.13 -31.69
N ARG A 726 79.86 -25.30 -30.36
CA ARG A 726 79.41 -24.25 -29.45
C ARG A 726 80.47 -23.21 -29.13
N PHE A 727 81.68 -23.65 -28.82
CA PHE A 727 82.74 -22.80 -28.28
C PHE A 727 83.89 -22.54 -29.26
N GLY A 728 83.93 -23.27 -30.37
CA GLY A 728 85.04 -23.24 -31.34
C GLY A 728 86.17 -24.20 -30.96
N ALA A 729 86.84 -24.76 -31.97
CA ALA A 729 87.88 -25.78 -31.79
C ALA A 729 89.04 -25.30 -30.90
N GLU A 730 89.51 -24.07 -31.12
CA GLU A 730 90.61 -23.46 -30.36
C GLU A 730 90.28 -23.34 -28.86
N TRP A 731 89.04 -23.02 -28.53
CA TRP A 731 88.61 -22.95 -27.13
C TRP A 731 88.56 -24.34 -26.49
N VAL A 732 88.08 -25.36 -27.22
CA VAL A 732 88.05 -26.74 -26.71
C VAL A 732 89.47 -27.27 -26.47
N GLU A 733 90.45 -26.93 -27.31
CA GLU A 733 91.87 -27.28 -27.08
C GLU A 733 92.42 -26.66 -25.79
N GLN A 734 92.12 -25.38 -25.56
CA GLN A 734 92.51 -24.68 -24.34
C GLN A 734 91.84 -25.29 -23.11
N TYR A 735 90.56 -25.66 -23.23
CA TYR A 735 89.82 -26.32 -22.16
C TYR A 735 90.39 -27.70 -21.82
N ILE A 736 90.74 -28.52 -22.82
CA ILE A 736 91.37 -29.83 -22.61
C ILE A 736 92.71 -29.65 -21.87
N SER A 737 93.53 -28.71 -22.32
CA SER A 737 94.82 -28.38 -21.67
C SER A 737 94.64 -27.94 -20.23
N ALA A 738 93.56 -27.22 -19.91
CA ALA A 738 93.22 -26.84 -18.54
C ALA A 738 92.76 -28.04 -17.69
N LEU A 739 91.98 -28.97 -18.25
CA LEU A 739 91.53 -30.19 -17.58
C LEU A 739 92.66 -31.18 -17.29
N GLU A 740 93.70 -31.25 -18.12
CA GLU A 740 94.90 -32.08 -17.90
C GLU A 740 95.70 -31.65 -16.66
N ASN A 741 95.55 -30.40 -16.24
CA ASN A 741 96.20 -29.86 -15.05
C ASN A 741 95.40 -30.10 -13.75
N ILE A 742 94.24 -30.76 -13.83
CA ILE A 742 93.36 -31.08 -12.70
C ILE A 742 93.30 -32.62 -12.56
N SER A 743 93.80 -33.16 -11.44
CA SER A 743 94.01 -34.60 -11.24
C SER A 743 92.76 -35.47 -11.43
N ASP A 744 91.58 -34.92 -11.16
CA ASP A 744 90.31 -35.65 -11.16
C ASP A 744 89.59 -35.64 -12.52
N THR A 745 90.18 -35.01 -13.55
CA THR A 745 89.60 -34.88 -14.90
C THR A 745 90.43 -35.49 -16.02
N GLN A 746 91.56 -36.12 -15.71
CA GLN A 746 92.47 -36.74 -16.68
C GLN A 746 91.74 -37.68 -17.66
N ALA A 747 90.85 -38.53 -17.16
CA ALA A 747 90.11 -39.48 -18.00
C ALA A 747 89.14 -38.81 -18.99
N LEU A 748 88.56 -37.66 -18.63
CA LEU A 748 87.71 -36.88 -19.52
C LEU A 748 88.55 -36.13 -20.56
N ALA A 749 89.68 -35.56 -20.15
CA ALA A 749 90.65 -34.92 -21.04
C ALA A 749 91.18 -35.90 -22.10
N ASP A 750 91.54 -37.13 -21.70
CA ASP A 750 92.02 -38.18 -22.61
C ASP A 750 90.98 -38.60 -23.66
N VAL A 751 89.68 -38.56 -23.32
CA VAL A 751 88.59 -38.85 -24.27
C VAL A 751 88.40 -37.67 -25.22
N LEU A 752 88.34 -36.45 -24.70
CA LEU A 752 88.21 -35.24 -25.52
C LEU A 752 89.39 -35.08 -26.51
N HIS A 753 90.62 -35.38 -26.08
CA HIS A 753 91.82 -35.23 -26.90
C HIS A 753 91.89 -36.25 -28.05
N ARG A 754 91.39 -37.48 -27.85
CA ARG A 754 91.35 -38.53 -28.88
C ARG A 754 90.38 -38.25 -30.03
N HIS A 755 89.34 -37.48 -29.75
CA HIS A 755 88.22 -37.24 -30.66
C HIS A 755 88.20 -35.80 -31.20
N LEU A 756 89.21 -34.97 -30.87
CA LEU A 756 89.34 -33.63 -31.40
C LEU A 756 89.69 -33.68 -32.90
N PRO A 757 88.93 -33.00 -33.79
CA PRO A 757 89.25 -32.95 -35.21
C PRO A 757 90.61 -32.29 -35.42
N LYS A 758 91.52 -32.98 -36.12
CA LYS A 758 92.84 -32.44 -36.47
C LYS A 758 92.66 -31.23 -37.40
N PRO A 759 93.38 -30.12 -37.18
CA PRO A 759 93.30 -28.96 -38.07
C PRO A 759 93.71 -29.38 -39.48
N HIS A 760 92.88 -29.03 -40.47
CA HIS A 760 93.19 -29.13 -41.89
C HIS A 760 93.83 -27.84 -42.39
#